data_AF-A0A9R0X6D2-F1
#
_entry.id   AF-A0A9R0X6D2-F1
#
_cell.length_a   1.000
_cell.length_b   1.000
_cell.length_c   1.000
_cell.angle_alpha   90.00
_cell.angle_beta   90.00
_cell.angle_gamma   90.00
#
_symmetry.space_group_name_H-M   'P 1'
#
loop_
_entity.id
_entity.type
_entity.pdbx_description
1 polymer ?
#
loop_
_entity_poly.entity_id
_entity_poly.type
_entity_poly.pdbx_seq_one_letter_code
_entity_poly.pdbx_strand_id
1 'polypeptide(L)'
;MWRRLPSRRLASALLSASAPQLPPPPLHRLLLPAPAAAPGILPPARLLWGQLPSRFASSSAAAAEAVSSEEVDEPHHAPEEIVRLGPNTKLPVAEAATAGQAGKKERRRGRGQGRQLAELAAEHGIGYSKYVSLRQRQIRIETEAWEQAAKEYRELLADMCEHKLAPNLPYVKSLFLGWFEPLRDQIIAEQELVSQRGTRASHAPYFNMLPADMMAVITMHKLMGLLMTGSGDGSVRVIQAACQIGEAVEHEVRIHKFLEKTKKKNTKEVDKVVEAVDADIAKEQERLRKKVTDLMKKQKIRQVRHLVKKQDSTRPWGQDAHAKVGSRLIELFIETAHIQPPASQSGDSTPEIRPAFTHEMRTVAREQQKSRRYGVIKCDPLVRQGLDRTAKHMVIPYMPMLIPPINWTGYDKGAHLFLPSYVMRTHGARQQREAVKKAPKEQMQTIFEALDNLGSTKWRVNKKVLSIVDRIWSSGGRLADLVDRADVSLPKKPDTEDEAELKKWRWSMRSAKKENSERHSQRCDVELKLAVARKMKEEAGFYYPHNLDFRGRAYPMHPYLNHLGSDLCRGVLEFSEGRPLGESGLRWLKIHLANLYGGGVDKLSYDGRIAFTENHLEDIFDSANRPLEGKRWWLEAEDPFQCLAVCMDLNEALRSPSPETVISHIPVHQDGSCNGLQHYAALGRDKLGAVAVNLVSGEKPADVYSGIAARVVEIMKRDAQKDPAKDADAARARLLVDQVLFFSQSL
;
A
#
# COMPACT_ATOMS: atom_id res chain seq x y z
N MET A 1 9.88 0.07 -11.90
CA MET A 1 11.17 0.77 -12.00
C MET A 1 11.14 2.20 -12.55
N TRP A 2 10.17 2.68 -13.36
CA TRP A 2 10.13 4.08 -13.89
C TRP A 2 9.92 5.21 -12.83
N ARG A 3 10.46 5.05 -11.61
CA ARG A 3 10.58 6.04 -10.54
C ARG A 3 11.90 5.94 -9.75
N ARG A 4 12.82 5.03 -10.10
CA ARG A 4 14.18 4.93 -9.52
C ARG A 4 15.23 5.16 -10.61
N LEU A 5 15.38 6.42 -11.00
CA LEU A 5 16.59 6.98 -11.59
C LEU A 5 16.85 8.30 -10.85
N PRO A 6 18.12 8.72 -10.64
CA PRO A 6 18.46 9.93 -9.89
C PRO A 6 18.23 11.20 -10.73
N SER A 7 17.01 11.39 -11.23
CA SER A 7 16.58 12.64 -11.88
C SER A 7 16.79 13.86 -11.00
N ARG A 8 16.91 13.69 -9.67
CA ARG A 8 17.26 14.76 -8.73
C ARG A 8 18.71 15.24 -8.85
N ARG A 9 19.72 14.40 -9.13
CA ARG A 9 21.11 14.89 -9.29
C ARG A 9 21.25 15.67 -10.61
N LEU A 10 20.75 15.14 -11.72
CA LEU A 10 20.72 15.83 -13.02
C LEU A 10 19.88 17.12 -13.00
N ALA A 11 18.64 17.09 -12.48
CA ALA A 11 17.80 18.29 -12.43
C ALA A 11 18.27 19.33 -11.40
N SER A 12 18.89 18.92 -10.28
CA SER A 12 19.45 19.87 -9.33
C SER A 12 20.69 20.56 -9.88
N ALA A 13 21.56 19.85 -10.60
CA ALA A 13 22.72 20.45 -11.27
C ALA A 13 22.31 21.44 -12.37
N LEU A 14 21.28 21.10 -13.16
CA LEU A 14 20.70 21.98 -14.18
C LEU A 14 20.00 23.23 -13.62
N LEU A 15 19.59 23.22 -12.34
CA LEU A 15 18.93 24.35 -11.67
C LEU A 15 19.88 25.17 -10.78
N SER A 16 21.09 24.68 -10.47
CA SER A 16 22.10 25.40 -9.69
C SER A 16 23.12 26.17 -10.54
N ALA A 17 23.14 25.97 -11.85
CA ALA A 17 24.01 26.71 -12.76
C ALA A 17 23.42 28.08 -13.11
N SER A 18 24.07 29.15 -12.62
CA SER A 18 23.73 30.54 -12.93
C SER A 18 24.00 30.88 -14.41
N ALA A 19 23.02 30.69 -15.29
CA ALA A 19 23.10 31.20 -16.66
C ALA A 19 22.97 32.74 -16.67
N PRO A 20 23.81 33.48 -17.43
CA PRO A 20 23.63 34.92 -17.60
C PRO A 20 22.32 35.21 -18.34
N GLN A 21 21.58 36.22 -17.87
CA GLN A 21 20.34 36.64 -18.50
C GLN A 21 20.61 37.36 -19.83
N LEU A 22 20.16 36.77 -20.94
CA LEU A 22 19.94 37.51 -22.18
C LEU A 22 18.51 38.07 -22.20
N PRO A 23 18.29 39.30 -22.72
CA PRO A 23 16.96 39.89 -22.80
C PRO A 23 16.08 39.15 -23.83
N PRO A 24 14.74 39.18 -23.67
CA PRO A 24 13.83 38.62 -24.67
C PRO A 24 13.87 39.44 -25.97
N PRO A 25 13.73 38.79 -27.15
CA PRO A 25 13.68 39.49 -28.43
C PRO A 25 12.37 40.30 -28.58
N PRO A 26 12.36 41.39 -29.36
CA PRO A 26 11.19 42.24 -29.53
C PRO A 26 10.08 41.56 -30.35
N LEU A 27 8.83 41.77 -29.93
CA LEU A 27 7.64 41.31 -30.64
C LEU A 27 7.35 42.17 -31.88
N HIS A 28 7.88 41.77 -33.04
CA HIS A 28 7.39 42.31 -34.31
C HIS A 28 6.14 41.56 -34.78
N ARG A 29 4.98 42.20 -34.65
CA ARG A 29 3.78 41.88 -35.46
C ARG A 29 4.06 42.26 -36.92
N LEU A 30 3.99 41.29 -37.82
CA LEU A 30 3.74 41.53 -39.24
C LEU A 30 2.55 40.68 -39.69
N LEU A 31 1.69 41.29 -40.50
CA LEU A 31 0.41 40.79 -40.96
C LEU A 31 0.45 40.62 -42.49
N LEU A 32 -0.18 39.53 -42.98
CA LEU A 32 -0.64 39.32 -44.38
C LEU A 32 0.45 39.08 -45.45
N PRO A 33 0.09 38.57 -46.65
CA PRO A 33 -1.11 37.81 -47.05
C PRO A 33 -0.78 36.43 -47.69
N ALA A 34 -1.81 35.66 -48.05
CA ALA A 34 -1.69 34.46 -48.89
C ALA A 34 -1.90 34.77 -50.39
N PRO A 35 -1.27 34.00 -51.31
CA PRO A 35 -1.69 33.92 -52.71
C PRO A 35 -2.30 32.54 -53.08
N ALA A 36 -2.99 32.48 -54.23
CA ALA A 36 -3.87 31.37 -54.64
C ALA A 36 -3.35 30.52 -55.82
N ALA A 37 -4.10 29.45 -56.11
CA ALA A 37 -4.29 28.67 -57.37
C ALA A 37 -3.73 29.24 -58.70
N ALA A 38 -3.38 28.48 -59.76
CA ALA A 38 -3.30 27.03 -60.12
C ALA A 38 -2.54 26.97 -61.50
N PRO A 39 -2.72 26.05 -62.50
CA PRO A 39 -3.29 24.69 -62.56
C PRO A 39 -2.47 23.63 -63.39
N GLY A 40 -2.91 22.35 -63.35
CA GLY A 40 -3.06 21.53 -64.58
C GLY A 40 -2.02 20.45 -64.96
N ILE A 41 -2.45 19.17 -64.91
CA ILE A 41 -2.50 18.12 -65.99
C ILE A 41 -2.39 16.69 -65.40
N LEU A 42 -3.22 15.77 -65.92
CA LEU A 42 -3.47 14.35 -65.56
C LEU A 42 -3.87 13.59 -66.85
N PRO A 43 -4.17 12.26 -66.84
CA PRO A 43 -3.49 11.05 -66.31
C PRO A 43 -3.22 10.06 -67.51
N PRO A 44 -3.12 8.69 -67.42
CA PRO A 44 -4.10 7.68 -66.91
C PRO A 44 -3.44 6.53 -66.08
N ALA A 45 -4.10 5.48 -65.52
CA ALA A 45 -5.51 5.21 -65.18
C ALA A 45 -5.63 4.11 -64.07
N ARG A 46 -6.66 4.27 -63.22
CA ARG A 46 -7.51 3.27 -62.53
C ARG A 46 -6.98 1.86 -62.17
N LEU A 47 -7.13 1.49 -60.90
CA LEU A 47 -8.26 0.67 -60.44
C LEU A 47 -8.53 0.88 -58.93
N LEU A 48 -9.76 0.59 -58.48
CA LEU A 48 -10.30 0.99 -57.16
C LEU A 48 -10.06 -0.06 -56.05
N TRP A 49 -10.13 0.35 -54.78
CA TRP A 49 -11.19 -0.03 -53.80
C TRP A 49 -10.92 0.53 -52.38
N GLY A 50 -11.99 0.87 -51.65
CA GLY A 50 -12.03 0.85 -50.17
C GLY A 50 -11.43 2.04 -49.40
N GLN A 51 -12.29 2.85 -48.76
CA GLN A 51 -11.88 3.94 -47.87
C GLN A 51 -11.33 3.44 -46.52
N LEU A 52 -10.20 4.03 -46.09
CA LEU A 52 -9.63 3.92 -44.74
C LEU A 52 -9.44 5.35 -44.17
N PRO A 53 -10.11 5.73 -43.07
CA PRO A 53 -9.81 6.98 -42.39
C PRO A 53 -8.51 6.89 -41.58
N SER A 54 -7.59 7.78 -41.91
CA SER A 54 -6.28 7.93 -41.26
C SER A 54 -6.34 8.41 -39.80
N ARG A 55 -5.22 8.16 -39.08
CA ARG A 55 -4.64 8.90 -37.91
C ARG A 55 -4.63 8.14 -36.58
N PHE A 56 -3.65 7.25 -36.43
CA PHE A 56 -3.02 7.03 -35.13
C PHE A 56 -2.00 8.15 -34.88
N ALA A 57 -2.35 9.08 -33.99
CA ALA A 57 -1.40 9.98 -33.35
C ALA A 57 -1.40 9.66 -31.84
N SER A 58 -0.25 9.26 -31.32
CA SER A 58 -0.08 8.92 -29.92
C SER A 58 -0.08 10.17 -29.03
N SER A 59 -0.98 10.24 -28.04
CA SER A 59 -0.79 11.13 -26.90
C SER A 59 -1.08 10.40 -25.59
N SER A 60 -0.07 10.36 -24.72
CA SER A 60 -0.14 9.75 -23.40
C SER A 60 -0.30 10.83 -22.33
N ALA A 61 -1.53 11.18 -21.95
CA ALA A 61 -1.81 11.83 -20.66
C ALA A 61 -3.31 11.85 -20.32
N ALA A 62 -3.61 11.53 -19.06
CA ALA A 62 -4.73 12.04 -18.26
C ALA A 62 -6.11 12.28 -18.95
N ALA A 63 -6.99 11.29 -18.86
CA ALA A 63 -8.44 11.50 -18.91
C ALA A 63 -9.11 10.80 -17.72
N ALA A 64 -9.67 11.59 -16.80
CA ALA A 64 -10.48 11.13 -15.68
C ALA A 64 -11.70 12.05 -15.55
N GLU A 65 -12.69 11.85 -16.42
CA GLU A 65 -14.04 12.37 -16.31
C GLU A 65 -14.99 11.19 -16.60
N ALA A 66 -15.93 10.81 -15.72
CA ALA A 66 -17.03 11.61 -15.18
C ALA A 66 -18.06 11.95 -16.26
N VAL A 67 -18.75 10.91 -16.77
CA VAL A 67 -19.99 11.07 -17.52
C VAL A 67 -21.15 11.00 -16.52
N SER A 68 -21.90 12.10 -16.46
CA SER A 68 -23.21 12.17 -15.82
C SER A 68 -24.27 11.80 -16.84
N SER A 69 -25.19 10.90 -16.48
CA SER A 69 -26.50 10.79 -17.12
C SER A 69 -27.49 10.34 -16.05
N GLU A 70 -28.44 11.23 -15.76
CA GLU A 70 -29.69 10.86 -15.13
C GLU A 70 -30.51 10.09 -16.16
N GLU A 71 -31.07 8.95 -15.79
CA GLU A 71 -32.26 8.41 -16.45
C GLU A 71 -33.01 7.59 -15.41
N VAL A 72 -34.25 8.00 -15.16
CA VAL A 72 -35.21 7.36 -14.26
C VAL A 72 -36.01 6.38 -15.10
N ASP A 73 -36.10 5.13 -14.66
CA ASP A 73 -37.17 4.24 -15.14
C ASP A 73 -37.58 3.21 -14.08
N GLU A 74 -38.89 2.98 -14.01
CA GLU A 74 -39.57 2.14 -13.02
C GLU A 74 -39.67 0.66 -13.48
N PRO A 75 -40.02 -0.28 -12.57
CA PRO A 75 -39.84 -1.71 -12.83
C PRO A 75 -41.05 -2.39 -13.49
N HIS A 76 -40.83 -3.04 -14.64
CA HIS A 76 -41.82 -3.95 -15.22
C HIS A 76 -41.54 -5.43 -14.91
N HIS A 77 -42.44 -5.97 -14.08
CA HIS A 77 -43.06 -7.31 -14.11
C HIS A 77 -42.24 -8.59 -14.44
N ALA A 78 -42.44 -9.59 -13.58
CA ALA A 78 -42.19 -11.00 -13.89
C ALA A 78 -43.25 -11.57 -14.85
N PRO A 79 -42.96 -12.72 -15.47
CA PRO A 79 -43.62 -13.97 -15.03
C PRO A 79 -42.56 -15.05 -14.70
N GLU A 80 -42.68 -15.82 -13.63
CA GLU A 80 -43.60 -16.97 -13.48
C GLU A 80 -43.58 -17.95 -14.66
N GLU A 81 -42.92 -19.09 -14.48
CA GLU A 81 -43.30 -20.31 -15.19
C GLU A 81 -43.27 -21.52 -14.24
N ILE A 82 -44.40 -22.22 -14.20
CA ILE A 82 -44.69 -23.33 -13.30
C ILE A 82 -44.60 -24.63 -14.09
N VAL A 83 -43.81 -25.60 -13.62
CA VAL A 83 -43.93 -26.99 -14.08
C VAL A 83 -44.09 -27.92 -12.87
N ARG A 84 -45.17 -28.71 -12.88
CA ARG A 84 -45.56 -29.61 -11.79
C ARG A 84 -45.13 -31.06 -12.04
N LEU A 85 -44.65 -31.70 -10.97
CA LEU A 85 -44.93 -33.08 -10.50
C LEU A 85 -44.65 -34.31 -11.39
N GLY A 86 -43.97 -35.28 -10.77
CA GLY A 86 -43.98 -36.71 -11.10
C GLY A 86 -43.54 -37.53 -9.87
N PRO A 87 -44.33 -38.49 -9.33
CA PRO A 87 -44.06 -39.10 -8.01
C PRO A 87 -43.51 -40.55 -8.04
N ASN A 88 -43.21 -41.05 -6.83
CA ASN A 88 -42.99 -42.46 -6.43
C ASN A 88 -41.71 -43.21 -6.88
N THR A 89 -40.90 -43.61 -5.90
CA THR A 89 -40.69 -45.06 -5.62
C THR A 89 -40.27 -45.31 -4.16
N LYS A 90 -40.33 -46.57 -3.72
CA LYS A 90 -40.50 -47.01 -2.32
C LYS A 90 -39.18 -47.25 -1.56
N LEU A 91 -39.30 -47.23 -0.22
CA LEU A 91 -38.34 -47.76 0.76
C LEU A 91 -38.23 -49.30 0.68
N PRO A 92 -37.15 -49.86 1.24
CA PRO A 92 -37.29 -51.03 2.12
C PRO A 92 -36.75 -50.78 3.53
N VAL A 93 -37.28 -51.54 4.49
CA VAL A 93 -36.97 -51.52 5.93
C VAL A 93 -36.03 -52.67 6.27
N ALA A 94 -35.12 -52.48 7.23
CA ALA A 94 -34.46 -53.56 7.97
C ALA A 94 -34.10 -53.07 9.39
N GLU A 95 -34.21 -53.95 10.37
CA GLU A 95 -34.29 -53.62 11.80
C GLU A 95 -32.94 -53.53 12.54
N ALA A 96 -33.02 -53.22 13.83
CA ALA A 96 -31.91 -52.84 14.69
C ALA A 96 -31.10 -54.01 15.25
N ALA A 97 -29.79 -53.80 15.45
CA ALA A 97 -28.98 -54.59 16.38
C ALA A 97 -27.81 -53.79 16.98
N THR A 98 -27.69 -53.86 18.31
CA THR A 98 -26.48 -53.59 19.14
C THR A 98 -25.92 -52.16 19.21
N ALA A 99 -26.19 -51.51 20.34
CA ALA A 99 -25.37 -50.43 20.86
C ALA A 99 -23.97 -50.95 21.24
N GLY A 100 -22.91 -50.19 20.91
CA GLY A 100 -21.53 -50.57 21.23
C GLY A 100 -20.44 -49.86 20.42
N GLN A 101 -20.76 -49.27 19.26
CA GLN A 101 -19.76 -48.62 18.38
C GLN A 101 -19.59 -47.09 18.56
N ALA A 102 -20.44 -46.41 19.34
CA ALA A 102 -20.45 -44.95 19.43
C ALA A 102 -19.09 -44.37 19.90
N GLY A 103 -18.56 -44.86 21.01
CA GLY A 103 -17.28 -44.40 21.59
C GLY A 103 -16.04 -44.60 20.70
N LYS A 104 -16.08 -45.55 19.74
CA LYS A 104 -15.01 -45.74 18.75
C LYS A 104 -15.14 -44.83 17.52
N LYS A 105 -16.35 -44.39 17.14
CA LYS A 105 -16.57 -43.47 16.00
C LYS A 105 -16.27 -42.01 16.37
N GLU A 106 -16.54 -41.59 17.61
CA GLU A 106 -16.32 -40.22 18.07
C GLU A 106 -14.82 -39.89 18.25
N ARG A 107 -14.06 -40.80 18.90
CA ARG A 107 -12.58 -40.73 18.96
C ARG A 107 -11.92 -40.79 17.57
N ARG A 108 -12.60 -41.34 16.55
CA ARG A 108 -12.15 -41.32 15.14
C ARG A 108 -12.46 -40.00 14.41
N ARG A 109 -13.44 -39.19 14.86
CA ARG A 109 -13.83 -37.92 14.21
C ARG A 109 -13.12 -36.69 14.77
N GLY A 110 -12.92 -36.61 16.09
CA GLY A 110 -12.08 -35.54 16.68
C GLY A 110 -10.65 -35.54 16.11
N ARG A 111 -10.15 -36.74 15.77
CA ARG A 111 -8.89 -36.91 15.02
C ARG A 111 -8.89 -36.16 13.69
N GLY A 112 -10.00 -36.01 12.96
CA GLY A 112 -10.04 -35.44 11.61
C GLY A 112 -9.85 -33.92 11.53
N GLN A 113 -10.36 -33.16 12.51
CA GLN A 113 -10.12 -31.70 12.59
C GLN A 113 -8.70 -31.38 13.00
N GLY A 114 -8.22 -32.09 14.04
CA GLY A 114 -6.80 -32.06 14.40
C GLY A 114 -5.94 -32.46 13.22
N ARG A 115 -6.35 -33.46 12.42
CA ARG A 115 -5.66 -33.89 11.21
C ARG A 115 -5.56 -32.77 10.17
N GLN A 116 -6.65 -32.13 9.77
CA GLN A 116 -6.60 -31.10 8.72
C GLN A 116 -5.79 -29.84 9.14
N LEU A 117 -5.85 -29.47 10.42
CA LEU A 117 -5.01 -28.40 10.97
C LEU A 117 -3.56 -28.84 11.16
N ALA A 118 -3.30 -30.12 11.44
CA ALA A 118 -1.95 -30.68 11.51
C ALA A 118 -1.34 -30.93 10.12
N GLU A 119 -2.16 -31.22 9.10
CA GLU A 119 -1.77 -31.31 7.69
C GLU A 119 -1.34 -29.92 7.21
N LEU A 120 -2.18 -28.88 7.35
CA LEU A 120 -1.80 -27.49 7.08
C LEU A 120 -0.58 -27.01 7.90
N ALA A 121 -0.46 -27.43 9.16
CA ALA A 121 0.71 -27.07 9.96
C ALA A 121 1.99 -27.77 9.46
N ALA A 122 1.90 -29.06 9.11
CA ALA A 122 3.01 -29.85 8.58
C ALA A 122 3.44 -29.42 7.17
N GLU A 123 2.49 -29.09 6.28
CA GLU A 123 2.73 -28.54 4.94
C GLU A 123 3.63 -27.30 4.97
N HIS A 124 3.55 -26.50 6.04
CA HIS A 124 4.35 -25.29 6.25
C HIS A 124 5.44 -25.44 7.34
N GLY A 125 5.78 -26.67 7.74
CA GLY A 125 6.86 -26.95 8.71
C GLY A 125 6.62 -26.40 10.13
N ILE A 126 5.37 -26.15 10.52
CA ILE A 126 4.99 -25.63 11.84
C ILE A 126 4.44 -26.77 12.70
N GLY A 127 4.96 -26.94 13.92
CA GLY A 127 4.37 -27.89 14.88
C GLY A 127 2.94 -27.51 15.26
N TYR A 128 2.01 -28.48 15.28
CA TYR A 128 0.57 -28.27 15.48
C TYR A 128 0.20 -27.32 16.63
N SER A 129 0.80 -27.50 17.82
CA SER A 129 0.54 -26.64 18.99
C SER A 129 0.93 -25.17 18.72
N LYS A 130 2.09 -24.95 18.09
CA LYS A 130 2.57 -23.62 17.69
C LYS A 130 1.66 -23.01 16.62
N TYR A 131 1.20 -23.79 15.64
CA TYR A 131 0.25 -23.33 14.62
C TYR A 131 -1.07 -22.89 15.25
N VAL A 132 -1.64 -23.67 16.18
CA VAL A 132 -2.88 -23.31 16.89
C VAL A 132 -2.73 -22.02 17.69
N SER A 133 -1.60 -21.85 18.41
CA SER A 133 -1.31 -20.62 19.15
C SER A 133 -1.14 -19.40 18.23
N LEU A 134 -0.34 -19.51 17.17
CA LEU A 134 -0.17 -18.43 16.17
C LEU A 134 -1.50 -18.09 15.48
N ARG A 135 -2.33 -19.09 15.18
CA ARG A 135 -3.67 -18.88 14.61
C ARG A 135 -4.61 -18.16 15.57
N GLN A 136 -4.57 -18.46 16.87
CA GLN A 136 -5.33 -17.69 17.88
C GLN A 136 -4.84 -16.24 17.95
N ARG A 137 -3.52 -16.00 17.93
CA ARG A 137 -2.96 -14.64 17.87
C ARG A 137 -3.37 -13.90 16.58
N GLN A 138 -3.35 -14.57 15.42
CA GLN A 138 -3.80 -14.01 14.15
C GLN A 138 -5.28 -13.63 14.18
N ILE A 139 -6.15 -14.47 14.76
CA ILE A 139 -7.57 -14.14 14.95
C ILE A 139 -7.69 -12.83 15.73
N ARG A 140 -7.06 -12.72 16.90
CA ARG A 140 -7.11 -11.49 17.71
C ARG A 140 -6.58 -10.26 16.96
N ILE A 141 -5.47 -10.39 16.24
CA ILE A 141 -4.91 -9.30 15.41
C ILE A 141 -5.90 -8.82 14.35
N GLU A 142 -6.67 -9.72 13.72
CA GLU A 142 -7.64 -9.34 12.68
C GLU A 142 -8.99 -8.89 13.23
N THR A 143 -9.44 -9.41 14.37
CA THR A 143 -10.82 -9.22 14.86
C THR A 143 -10.95 -8.33 16.09
N GLU A 144 -9.85 -8.06 16.80
CA GLU A 144 -9.86 -7.28 18.05
C GLU A 144 -9.00 -6.00 17.90
N ALA A 145 -8.45 -5.68 16.73
CA ALA A 145 -7.54 -4.54 16.54
C ALA A 145 -8.13 -3.19 17.00
N TRP A 146 -9.40 -2.93 16.68
CA TRP A 146 -10.09 -1.70 17.07
C TRP A 146 -10.69 -1.78 18.47
N GLU A 147 -11.18 -2.96 18.89
CA GLU A 147 -11.67 -3.21 20.25
C GLU A 147 -10.55 -3.06 21.30
N GLN A 148 -9.39 -3.65 21.04
CA GLN A 148 -8.20 -3.56 21.88
C GLN A 148 -7.66 -2.13 21.93
N ALA A 149 -7.63 -1.40 20.80
CA ALA A 149 -7.28 0.01 20.81
C ALA A 149 -8.25 0.83 21.68
N ALA A 150 -9.57 0.68 21.49
CA ALA A 150 -10.58 1.34 22.32
C ALA A 150 -10.51 0.95 23.80
N LYS A 151 -10.10 -0.28 24.10
CA LYS A 151 -9.82 -0.74 25.46
C LYS A 151 -8.58 -0.04 26.05
N GLU A 152 -7.47 0.01 25.31
CA GLU A 152 -6.24 0.72 25.70
C GLU A 152 -6.48 2.22 25.93
N TYR A 153 -7.37 2.87 25.15
CA TYR A 153 -7.78 4.26 25.41
C TYR A 153 -8.52 4.41 26.74
N ARG A 154 -9.43 3.49 27.07
CA ARG A 154 -10.19 3.53 28.35
C ARG A 154 -9.32 3.20 29.56
N GLU A 155 -8.50 2.17 29.49
CA GLU A 155 -7.55 1.81 30.56
C GLU A 155 -6.59 2.96 30.84
N LEU A 156 -6.03 3.58 29.79
CA LEU A 156 -5.12 4.71 29.96
C LEU A 156 -5.81 5.97 30.50
N LEU A 157 -7.07 6.23 30.16
CA LEU A 157 -7.84 7.33 30.76
C LEU A 157 -8.07 7.07 32.26
N ALA A 158 -8.41 5.84 32.65
CA ALA A 158 -8.54 5.47 34.06
C ALA A 158 -7.22 5.67 34.82
N ASP A 159 -6.11 5.13 34.32
CA ASP A 159 -4.76 5.32 34.90
C ASP A 159 -4.39 6.81 35.03
N MET A 160 -4.76 7.64 34.05
CA MET A 160 -4.53 9.10 34.10
C MET A 160 -5.36 9.79 35.18
N CYS A 161 -6.63 9.40 35.35
CA CYS A 161 -7.51 9.92 36.38
C CYS A 161 -7.05 9.51 37.79
N GLU A 162 -6.63 8.26 37.97
CA GLU A 162 -6.16 7.74 39.26
C GLU A 162 -4.79 8.32 39.67
N HIS A 163 -3.83 8.38 38.75
CA HIS A 163 -2.45 8.77 39.06
C HIS A 163 -2.11 10.25 38.76
N LYS A 164 -3.05 11.03 38.22
CA LYS A 164 -2.86 12.46 37.84
C LYS A 164 -1.70 12.70 36.85
N LEU A 165 -1.38 11.71 36.01
CA LEU A 165 -0.20 11.68 35.14
C LEU A 165 -0.32 12.49 33.84
N ALA A 166 -1.37 13.30 33.67
CA ALA A 166 -1.65 14.08 32.47
C ALA A 166 -0.47 14.90 31.90
N PRO A 167 0.42 15.52 32.71
CA PRO A 167 1.56 16.29 32.18
C PRO A 167 2.64 15.47 31.47
N ASN A 168 2.74 14.16 31.74
CA ASN A 168 3.89 13.34 31.33
C ASN A 168 3.70 12.57 30.02
N LEU A 169 2.54 12.72 29.37
CA LEU A 169 2.23 12.04 28.11
C LEU A 169 2.80 12.83 26.91
N PRO A 170 3.28 12.13 25.85
CA PRO A 170 3.59 12.79 24.59
C PRO A 170 2.38 13.58 24.09
N TYR A 171 2.58 14.86 23.74
CA TYR A 171 1.50 15.82 23.42
C TYR A 171 0.39 15.30 22.50
N VAL A 172 0.69 14.48 21.49
CA VAL A 172 -0.37 13.95 20.61
C VAL A 172 -1.13 12.79 21.24
N LYS A 173 -0.51 12.04 22.14
CA LYS A 173 -1.19 10.98 22.89
C LYS A 173 -2.19 11.60 23.88
N SER A 174 -1.86 12.72 24.53
CA SER A 174 -2.83 13.47 25.34
C SER A 174 -3.93 14.13 24.50
N LEU A 175 -3.64 14.62 23.28
CA LEU A 175 -4.69 15.09 22.36
C LEU A 175 -5.70 13.98 21.99
N PHE A 176 -5.24 12.81 21.58
CA PHE A 176 -6.16 11.70 21.27
C PHE A 176 -7.00 11.29 22.48
N LEU A 177 -6.41 11.26 23.68
CA LEU A 177 -7.13 10.93 24.92
C LEU A 177 -8.20 11.99 25.24
N GLY A 178 -7.85 13.27 25.13
CA GLY A 178 -8.80 14.38 25.33
C GLY A 178 -9.91 14.48 24.28
N TRP A 179 -9.71 13.93 23.07
CA TRP A 179 -10.76 13.88 22.04
C TRP A 179 -11.63 12.63 22.09
N PHE A 180 -11.15 11.54 22.72
CA PHE A 180 -11.85 10.25 22.69
C PHE A 180 -13.21 10.30 23.40
N GLU A 181 -13.27 10.80 24.64
CA GLU A 181 -14.52 10.84 25.40
C GLU A 181 -15.56 11.80 24.80
N PRO A 182 -15.22 13.07 24.46
CA PRO A 182 -16.18 13.96 23.83
C PRO A 182 -16.75 13.41 22.51
N LEU A 183 -15.92 12.76 21.69
CA LEU A 183 -16.38 12.13 20.44
C LEU A 183 -17.27 10.92 20.71
N ARG A 184 -16.88 10.04 21.65
CA ARG A 184 -17.69 8.88 22.08
C ARG A 184 -19.07 9.34 22.51
N ASP A 185 -19.15 10.33 23.39
CA ASP A 185 -20.40 10.78 24.00
C ASP A 185 -21.33 11.44 22.99
N GLN A 186 -20.79 12.20 22.03
CA GLN A 186 -21.57 12.71 20.89
C GLN A 186 -22.04 11.61 19.93
N ILE A 187 -21.24 10.55 19.70
CA ILE A 187 -21.69 9.39 18.92
C ILE A 187 -22.80 8.63 19.66
N ILE A 188 -22.76 8.52 20.99
CA ILE A 188 -23.85 7.92 21.79
C ILE A 188 -25.13 8.76 21.64
N ALA A 189 -25.06 10.08 21.82
CA ALA A 189 -26.21 10.97 21.63
C ALA A 189 -26.81 10.87 20.21
N GLU A 190 -25.96 10.77 19.18
CA GLU A 190 -26.40 10.56 17.81
C GLU A 190 -27.06 9.18 17.61
N GLN A 191 -26.52 8.10 18.22
CA GLN A 191 -27.12 6.76 18.20
C GLN A 191 -28.48 6.72 18.91
N GLU A 192 -28.64 7.43 20.01
CA GLU A 192 -29.92 7.60 20.72
C GLU A 192 -30.95 8.35 19.85
N LEU A 193 -30.57 9.50 19.28
CA LEU A 193 -31.41 10.31 18.39
C LEU A 193 -31.83 9.55 17.11
N VAL A 194 -30.92 8.74 16.55
CA VAL A 194 -31.18 7.83 15.43
C VAL A 194 -32.13 6.68 15.81
N SER A 195 -32.15 6.26 17.08
CA SER A 195 -33.02 5.19 17.58
C SER A 195 -34.48 5.63 17.78
N GLN A 196 -34.75 6.94 17.82
CA GLN A 196 -36.10 7.48 18.01
C GLN A 196 -36.97 7.27 16.76
N ARG A 197 -38.24 6.88 16.97
CA ARG A 197 -39.19 6.65 15.86
C ARG A 197 -39.59 7.97 15.21
N GLY A 198 -38.98 8.28 14.06
CA GLY A 198 -39.33 9.44 13.23
C GLY A 198 -38.13 10.06 12.52
N THR A 199 -36.92 9.83 13.03
CA THR A 199 -35.68 10.41 12.50
C THR A 199 -35.36 9.91 11.09
N ARG A 200 -35.47 10.78 10.08
CA ARG A 200 -35.18 10.46 8.66
C ARG A 200 -33.70 10.63 8.26
N ALA A 201 -32.78 10.57 9.22
CA ALA A 201 -31.36 10.80 8.98
C ALA A 201 -30.77 9.73 8.04
N SER A 202 -30.02 10.13 7.02
CA SER A 202 -29.62 9.21 5.94
C SER A 202 -28.59 8.15 6.35
N HIS A 203 -27.86 8.39 7.44
CA HIS A 203 -26.93 7.45 8.10
C HIS A 203 -27.59 6.57 9.18
N ALA A 204 -28.83 6.87 9.56
CA ALA A 204 -29.56 6.18 10.64
C ALA A 204 -29.55 4.65 10.57
N PRO A 205 -29.75 4.00 9.39
CA PRO A 205 -29.78 2.54 9.33
C PRO A 205 -28.47 1.85 9.74
N TYR A 206 -27.35 2.60 9.71
CA TYR A 206 -26.00 2.08 9.86
C TYR A 206 -25.35 2.43 11.20
N PHE A 207 -25.72 3.58 11.80
CA PHE A 207 -25.03 4.15 12.96
C PHE A 207 -25.10 3.26 14.21
N ASN A 208 -26.19 2.51 14.39
CA ASN A 208 -26.39 1.61 15.54
C ASN A 208 -25.80 0.20 15.33
N MET A 209 -25.01 -0.03 14.27
CA MET A 209 -24.46 -1.35 13.97
C MET A 209 -23.13 -1.67 14.68
N LEU A 210 -22.49 -0.67 15.32
CA LEU A 210 -21.20 -0.78 16.00
C LEU A 210 -21.20 0.06 17.29
N PRO A 211 -20.48 -0.33 18.36
CA PRO A 211 -20.35 0.50 19.57
C PRO A 211 -19.67 1.85 19.31
N ALA A 212 -20.12 2.90 20.00
CA ALA A 212 -19.60 4.27 19.89
C ALA A 212 -18.07 4.36 20.10
N ASP A 213 -17.55 3.65 21.10
CA ASP A 213 -16.10 3.54 21.39
C ASP A 213 -15.28 3.18 20.12
N MET A 214 -15.72 2.15 19.39
CA MET A 214 -15.03 1.69 18.19
C MET A 214 -15.18 2.70 17.04
N MET A 215 -16.36 3.33 16.90
CA MET A 215 -16.60 4.36 15.89
C MET A 215 -15.74 5.61 16.13
N ALA A 216 -15.55 6.02 17.39
CA ALA A 216 -14.66 7.11 17.77
C ALA A 216 -13.20 6.79 17.40
N VAL A 217 -12.67 5.64 17.85
CA VAL A 217 -11.30 5.21 17.54
C VAL A 217 -11.08 5.07 16.04
N ILE A 218 -11.99 4.42 15.30
CA ILE A 218 -11.88 4.29 13.83
C ILE A 218 -11.81 5.67 13.17
N THR A 219 -12.67 6.60 13.56
CA THR A 219 -12.73 7.96 12.99
C THR A 219 -11.44 8.74 13.24
N MET A 220 -11.00 8.81 14.49
CA MET A 220 -9.77 9.51 14.90
C MET A 220 -8.55 8.98 14.12
N HIS A 221 -8.35 7.67 14.12
CA HIS A 221 -7.18 7.06 13.49
C HIS A 221 -7.26 7.13 11.96
N LYS A 222 -8.42 6.88 11.35
CA LYS A 222 -8.54 6.95 9.89
C LYS A 222 -8.37 8.37 9.36
N LEU A 223 -8.93 9.39 10.03
CA LEU A 223 -8.72 10.77 9.61
C LEU A 223 -7.25 11.18 9.78
N MET A 224 -6.62 10.86 10.91
CA MET A 224 -5.23 11.24 11.16
C MET A 224 -4.24 10.55 10.21
N GLY A 225 -4.44 9.25 9.92
CA GLY A 225 -3.62 8.52 8.94
C GLY A 225 -3.78 9.05 7.52
N LEU A 226 -4.97 9.55 7.18
CA LEU A 226 -5.24 10.24 5.92
C LEU A 226 -4.61 11.64 5.84
N LEU A 227 -4.53 12.38 6.96
CA LEU A 227 -3.86 13.68 7.02
C LEU A 227 -2.34 13.54 6.93
N MET A 228 -1.76 12.47 7.48
CA MET A 228 -0.34 12.11 7.34
C MET A 228 0.05 11.72 5.91
N THR A 229 -0.86 11.04 5.19
CA THR A 229 -0.64 10.52 3.82
C THR A 229 -1.26 11.40 2.72
N GLY A 230 -1.89 12.51 3.12
CA GLY A 230 -2.61 13.44 2.25
C GLY A 230 -1.69 14.36 1.44
N SER A 231 -2.24 15.45 0.91
CA SER A 231 -1.39 16.49 0.36
C SER A 231 -0.58 17.12 1.49
N GLY A 232 0.73 17.31 1.27
CA GLY A 232 1.70 17.63 2.32
C GLY A 232 1.48 18.97 3.04
N ASP A 233 0.43 19.72 2.72
CA ASP A 233 -0.09 20.85 3.49
C ASP A 233 -0.92 20.42 4.73
N GLY A 234 -1.18 19.12 4.92
CA GLY A 234 -1.89 18.59 6.08
C GLY A 234 -3.40 18.68 5.90
N SER A 235 -3.87 18.38 4.69
CA SER A 235 -5.30 18.31 4.38
C SER A 235 -5.67 17.06 3.57
N VAL A 236 -6.93 16.65 3.69
CA VAL A 236 -7.53 15.54 2.95
C VAL A 236 -8.87 15.97 2.34
N ARG A 237 -9.21 15.46 1.16
CA ARG A 237 -10.52 15.71 0.54
C ARG A 237 -11.63 15.07 1.36
N VAL A 238 -12.70 15.83 1.65
CA VAL A 238 -13.82 15.38 2.50
C VAL A 238 -14.40 14.04 2.02
N ILE A 239 -14.70 13.91 0.72
CA ILE A 239 -15.27 12.69 0.13
C ILE A 239 -14.34 11.48 0.30
N GLN A 240 -13.02 11.67 0.18
CA GLN A 240 -12.04 10.60 0.36
C GLN A 240 -12.01 10.13 1.83
N ALA A 241 -12.02 11.07 2.78
CA ALA A 241 -12.03 10.75 4.20
C ALA A 241 -13.33 10.06 4.61
N ALA A 242 -14.49 10.61 4.21
CA ALA A 242 -15.80 10.05 4.52
C ALA A 242 -15.93 8.61 3.99
N CYS A 243 -15.63 8.37 2.72
CA CYS A 243 -15.72 7.01 2.16
C CYS A 243 -14.79 6.01 2.86
N GLN A 244 -13.55 6.39 3.21
CA GLN A 244 -12.61 5.47 3.87
C GLN A 244 -12.95 5.21 5.35
N ILE A 245 -13.51 6.20 6.05
CA ILE A 245 -14.02 6.02 7.43
C ILE A 245 -15.26 5.10 7.39
N GLY A 246 -16.22 5.39 6.51
CA GLY A 246 -17.41 4.55 6.34
C GLY A 246 -17.10 3.11 5.91
N GLU A 247 -16.14 2.90 5.01
CA GLU A 247 -15.66 1.57 4.63
C GLU A 247 -15.02 0.84 5.82
N ALA A 248 -14.22 1.53 6.64
CA ALA A 248 -13.63 0.95 7.84
C ALA A 248 -14.68 0.56 8.90
N VAL A 249 -15.70 1.40 9.11
CA VAL A 249 -16.83 1.09 9.99
C VAL A 249 -17.63 -0.10 9.46
N GLU A 250 -17.92 -0.18 8.15
CA GLU A 250 -18.60 -1.35 7.58
C GLU A 250 -17.81 -2.64 7.81
N HIS A 251 -16.49 -2.60 7.59
CA HIS A 251 -15.62 -3.76 7.79
C HIS A 251 -15.67 -4.25 9.23
N GLU A 252 -15.64 -3.33 10.21
CA GLU A 252 -15.74 -3.69 11.63
C GLU A 252 -17.14 -4.19 12.00
N VAL A 253 -18.20 -3.57 11.48
CA VAL A 253 -19.60 -4.05 11.64
C VAL A 253 -19.76 -5.51 11.21
N ARG A 254 -19.11 -5.91 10.11
CA ARG A 254 -19.14 -7.31 9.63
C ARG A 254 -18.43 -8.26 10.59
N ILE A 255 -17.27 -7.86 11.11
CA ILE A 255 -16.49 -8.63 12.11
C ILE A 255 -17.28 -8.74 13.42
N HIS A 256 -17.73 -7.63 13.98
CA HIS A 256 -18.52 -7.56 15.21
C HIS A 256 -19.78 -8.44 15.13
N LYS A 257 -20.55 -8.34 14.05
CA LYS A 257 -21.74 -9.21 13.82
C LYS A 257 -21.38 -10.69 13.70
N PHE A 258 -20.24 -11.03 13.11
CA PHE A 258 -19.77 -12.42 13.03
C PHE A 258 -19.38 -12.97 14.42
N LEU A 259 -18.67 -12.17 15.22
CA LEU A 259 -18.29 -12.52 16.59
C LEU A 259 -19.52 -12.66 17.50
N GLU A 260 -20.45 -11.71 17.47
CA GLU A 260 -21.71 -11.79 18.23
C GLU A 260 -22.53 -13.04 17.91
N LYS A 261 -22.71 -13.35 16.61
CA LYS A 261 -23.41 -14.57 16.14
C LYS A 261 -22.73 -15.84 16.67
N THR A 262 -21.44 -15.79 16.97
CA THR A 262 -20.65 -16.90 17.53
C THR A 262 -20.76 -16.94 19.06
N LYS A 263 -20.60 -15.80 19.76
CA LYS A 263 -20.77 -15.69 21.23
C LYS A 263 -22.19 -16.14 21.65
N LYS A 264 -23.24 -15.60 21.00
CA LYS A 264 -24.66 -15.97 21.21
C LYS A 264 -25.00 -17.44 20.89
N LYS A 265 -24.06 -18.20 20.30
CA LYS A 265 -24.17 -19.65 20.05
C LYS A 265 -23.57 -20.51 21.17
N ASN A 266 -22.56 -20.01 21.90
CA ASN A 266 -22.02 -20.67 23.09
C ASN A 266 -22.88 -20.41 24.33
N THR A 267 -23.39 -19.18 24.52
CA THR A 267 -24.21 -18.85 25.71
C THR A 267 -25.56 -19.58 25.74
N LYS A 268 -26.09 -19.97 24.58
CA LYS A 268 -27.36 -20.74 24.46
C LYS A 268 -27.24 -22.23 24.79
N GLU A 269 -26.05 -22.74 25.11
CA GLU A 269 -25.91 -24.06 25.79
C GLU A 269 -25.95 -23.94 27.32
N VAL A 270 -25.98 -22.72 27.88
CA VAL A 270 -26.09 -22.48 29.33
C VAL A 270 -27.49 -21.98 29.71
N ASP A 271 -28.07 -21.04 28.96
CA ASP A 271 -29.36 -20.44 29.28
C ASP A 271 -30.43 -20.66 28.19
N LYS A 272 -31.39 -21.58 28.46
CA LYS A 272 -32.80 -21.43 28.05
C LYS A 272 -33.75 -22.48 28.65
N VAL A 273 -34.55 -22.03 29.63
CA VAL A 273 -35.89 -22.53 29.93
C VAL A 273 -36.83 -21.31 29.84
N VAL A 274 -38.04 -21.46 29.29
CA VAL A 274 -39.07 -20.39 29.10
C VAL A 274 -38.65 -19.29 28.08
N GLU A 275 -39.39 -18.79 27.08
CA GLU A 275 -40.55 -19.18 26.25
C GLU A 275 -40.35 -18.49 24.85
N ALA A 276 -41.35 -18.27 23.98
CA ALA A 276 -42.06 -19.28 23.18
C ALA A 276 -42.75 -18.72 21.90
N VAL A 277 -43.37 -17.52 21.94
CA VAL A 277 -44.41 -17.08 20.98
C VAL A 277 -43.97 -17.01 19.49
N ASP A 278 -42.69 -16.78 19.18
CA ASP A 278 -42.16 -16.74 17.80
C ASP A 278 -42.05 -18.13 17.11
N ALA A 279 -42.94 -19.07 17.44
CA ALA A 279 -42.71 -20.51 17.29
C ALA A 279 -42.41 -21.00 15.87
N ASP A 280 -43.05 -20.48 14.82
CA ASP A 280 -42.89 -21.03 13.46
C ASP A 280 -41.71 -20.41 12.68
N ILE A 281 -41.46 -19.10 12.82
CA ILE A 281 -40.20 -18.50 12.34
C ILE A 281 -39.02 -19.10 13.11
N ALA A 282 -39.18 -19.35 14.42
CA ALA A 282 -38.19 -20.07 15.21
C ALA A 282 -37.99 -21.50 14.71
N LYS A 283 -39.03 -22.30 14.40
CA LYS A 283 -38.90 -23.67 13.85
C LYS A 283 -38.20 -23.71 12.48
N GLU A 284 -38.47 -22.76 11.59
CA GLU A 284 -37.80 -22.64 10.29
C GLU A 284 -36.30 -22.34 10.49
N GLN A 285 -35.98 -21.36 11.35
CA GLN A 285 -34.61 -21.05 11.76
C GLN A 285 -33.95 -22.20 12.52
N GLU A 286 -34.68 -22.98 13.32
CA GLU A 286 -34.24 -24.15 14.08
C GLU A 286 -33.87 -25.30 13.13
N ARG A 287 -34.70 -25.57 12.11
CA ARG A 287 -34.39 -26.51 11.03
C ARG A 287 -33.14 -26.09 10.25
N LEU A 288 -33.04 -24.81 9.87
CA LEU A 288 -31.85 -24.26 9.22
C LEU A 288 -30.62 -24.32 10.11
N ARG A 289 -30.72 -24.00 11.40
CA ARG A 289 -29.63 -24.10 12.40
C ARG A 289 -29.21 -25.54 12.64
N LYS A 290 -30.14 -26.49 12.70
CA LYS A 290 -29.84 -27.93 12.76
C LYS A 290 -29.12 -28.35 11.49
N LYS A 291 -29.54 -27.93 10.29
CA LYS A 291 -28.86 -28.20 9.02
C LYS A 291 -27.46 -27.57 8.93
N VAL A 292 -27.30 -26.30 9.32
CA VAL A 292 -25.99 -25.61 9.39
C VAL A 292 -25.08 -26.27 10.41
N THR A 293 -25.60 -26.61 11.59
CA THR A 293 -24.81 -27.23 12.66
C THR A 293 -24.46 -28.67 12.33
N ASP A 294 -25.33 -29.41 11.62
CA ASP A 294 -24.98 -30.68 10.99
C ASP A 294 -23.89 -30.51 9.93
N LEU A 295 -23.96 -29.49 9.07
CA LEU A 295 -22.94 -29.22 8.05
C LEU A 295 -21.61 -28.74 8.65
N MET A 296 -21.64 -28.05 9.79
CA MET A 296 -20.46 -27.68 10.59
C MET A 296 -19.87 -28.91 11.31
N LYS A 297 -20.70 -29.74 11.96
CA LYS A 297 -20.32 -31.03 12.57
C LYS A 297 -19.84 -32.04 11.51
N LYS A 298 -20.30 -31.93 10.26
CA LYS A 298 -19.83 -32.67 9.07
C LYS A 298 -18.71 -31.95 8.32
N GLN A 299 -18.17 -30.85 8.86
CA GLN A 299 -17.08 -30.05 8.31
C GLN A 299 -17.19 -29.62 6.85
N LYS A 300 -18.40 -29.55 6.29
CA LYS A 300 -18.61 -29.11 4.90
C LYS A 300 -18.50 -27.59 4.79
N ILE A 301 -17.34 -27.01 5.13
CA ILE A 301 -17.11 -25.56 5.24
C ILE A 301 -17.47 -24.82 3.94
N ARG A 302 -17.31 -25.43 2.75
CA ARG A 302 -17.82 -24.86 1.49
C ARG A 302 -19.37 -24.79 1.44
N GLN A 303 -20.08 -25.81 1.93
CA GLN A 303 -21.55 -25.82 2.01
C GLN A 303 -22.08 -24.97 3.18
N VAL A 304 -21.38 -24.91 4.30
CA VAL A 304 -21.64 -23.96 5.40
C VAL A 304 -21.43 -22.53 4.92
N ARG A 305 -20.30 -22.20 4.27
CA ARG A 305 -20.10 -20.89 3.61
C ARG A 305 -21.18 -20.62 2.56
N HIS A 306 -21.74 -21.63 1.89
CA HIS A 306 -22.81 -21.41 0.92
C HIS A 306 -24.19 -21.16 1.57
N LEU A 307 -24.53 -21.86 2.67
CA LEU A 307 -25.72 -21.57 3.47
C LEU A 307 -25.61 -20.23 4.21
N VAL A 308 -24.45 -19.94 4.79
CA VAL A 308 -24.14 -18.67 5.44
C VAL A 308 -24.15 -17.54 4.40
N LYS A 309 -23.55 -17.69 3.21
CA LYS A 309 -23.66 -16.68 2.14
C LYS A 309 -25.07 -16.58 1.52
N LYS A 310 -26.00 -17.48 1.85
CA LYS A 310 -27.45 -17.35 1.62
C LYS A 310 -28.21 -16.67 2.79
N GLN A 311 -27.62 -16.56 3.98
CA GLN A 311 -28.22 -15.90 5.17
C GLN A 311 -27.53 -14.61 5.60
N ASP A 312 -26.29 -14.37 5.17
CA ASP A 312 -25.56 -13.12 5.34
C ASP A 312 -25.93 -12.19 4.17
N SER A 313 -27.23 -11.88 4.12
CA SER A 313 -27.92 -11.15 3.05
C SER A 313 -27.82 -9.62 3.19
N THR A 314 -27.00 -9.12 4.12
CA THR A 314 -26.64 -7.70 4.14
C THR A 314 -25.75 -7.39 2.94
N ARG A 315 -26.37 -6.86 1.89
CA ARG A 315 -25.71 -6.27 0.72
C ARG A 315 -24.58 -5.33 1.21
N PRO A 316 -23.36 -5.42 0.65
CA PRO A 316 -22.30 -4.46 0.93
C PRO A 316 -22.80 -3.02 0.82
N TRP A 317 -22.40 -2.17 1.76
CA TRP A 317 -22.73 -0.75 1.73
C TRP A 317 -22.25 -0.14 0.40
N GLY A 318 -23.07 0.72 -0.18
CA GLY A 318 -22.68 1.52 -1.34
C GLY A 318 -21.76 2.66 -0.92
N GLN A 319 -21.02 3.23 -1.88
CA GLN A 319 -20.19 4.43 -1.63
C GLN A 319 -21.01 5.59 -1.04
N ASP A 320 -22.29 5.71 -1.41
CA ASP A 320 -23.24 6.65 -0.82
C ASP A 320 -23.42 6.44 0.71
N ALA A 321 -23.62 5.19 1.15
CA ALA A 321 -23.74 4.85 2.56
C ALA A 321 -22.41 5.04 3.32
N HIS A 322 -21.27 4.67 2.70
CA HIS A 322 -19.95 4.97 3.27
C HIS A 322 -19.74 6.47 3.45
N ALA A 323 -20.08 7.28 2.44
CA ALA A 323 -19.96 8.73 2.49
C ALA A 323 -20.83 9.35 3.59
N LYS A 324 -22.10 8.92 3.72
CA LYS A 324 -23.05 9.42 4.74
C LYS A 324 -22.61 9.13 6.17
N VAL A 325 -22.22 7.88 6.45
CA VAL A 325 -21.74 7.50 7.79
C VAL A 325 -20.43 8.21 8.12
N GLY A 326 -19.49 8.22 7.16
CA GLY A 326 -18.20 8.88 7.35
C GLY A 326 -18.31 10.40 7.48
N SER A 327 -19.21 11.07 6.76
CA SER A 327 -19.38 12.53 6.85
C SER A 327 -19.92 12.95 8.20
N ARG A 328 -20.92 12.24 8.75
CA ARG A 328 -21.44 12.54 10.09
C ARG A 328 -20.38 12.30 11.18
N LEU A 329 -19.59 11.22 11.07
CA LEU A 329 -18.48 10.97 11.99
C LEU A 329 -17.39 12.06 11.92
N ILE A 330 -17.07 12.56 10.73
CA ILE A 330 -16.14 13.68 10.54
C ILE A 330 -16.70 14.96 11.17
N GLU A 331 -18.00 15.24 10.99
CA GLU A 331 -18.68 16.42 11.53
C GLU A 331 -18.65 16.42 13.06
N LEU A 332 -19.11 15.32 13.69
CA LEU A 332 -19.02 15.13 15.14
C LEU A 332 -17.57 15.28 15.65
N PHE A 333 -16.58 14.76 14.91
CA PHE A 333 -15.17 14.88 15.31
C PHE A 333 -14.62 16.31 15.17
N ILE A 334 -15.05 17.09 14.18
CA ILE A 334 -14.71 18.51 14.05
C ILE A 334 -15.35 19.31 15.21
N GLU A 335 -16.59 19.00 15.57
CA GLU A 335 -17.33 19.64 16.67
C GLU A 335 -16.74 19.33 18.05
N THR A 336 -16.11 18.16 18.24
CA THR A 336 -15.56 17.75 19.55
C THR A 336 -14.06 18.00 19.71
N ALA A 337 -13.27 17.87 18.64
CA ALA A 337 -11.81 17.89 18.73
C ALA A 337 -11.27 19.32 18.81
N HIS A 338 -10.97 19.77 20.02
CA HIS A 338 -10.37 21.08 20.30
C HIS A 338 -8.90 20.96 20.69
N ILE A 339 -8.15 22.04 20.48
CA ILE A 339 -6.78 22.22 20.97
C ILE A 339 -6.69 23.46 21.85
N GLN A 340 -5.82 23.36 22.85
CA GLN A 340 -5.30 24.49 23.60
C GLN A 340 -3.85 24.71 23.16
N PRO A 341 -3.50 25.87 22.59
CA PRO A 341 -2.11 26.25 22.38
C PRO A 341 -1.36 26.28 23.73
N PRO A 342 -0.04 25.99 23.76
CA PRO A 342 0.79 26.32 24.92
C PRO A 342 0.65 27.82 25.21
N ALA A 343 0.47 28.19 26.48
CA ALA A 343 0.29 29.59 26.86
C ALA A 343 1.48 30.43 26.35
N SER A 344 1.18 31.45 25.53
CA SER A 344 2.13 32.49 25.16
C SER A 344 2.63 33.19 26.42
N GLN A 345 3.89 33.64 26.44
CA GLN A 345 4.55 34.26 27.60
C GLN A 345 4.03 35.69 27.95
N SER A 346 2.78 35.98 27.62
CA SER A 346 2.02 37.18 27.97
C SER A 346 0.96 36.79 28.99
N GLY A 347 1.17 37.15 30.26
CA GLY A 347 0.40 36.66 31.41
C GLY A 347 -1.06 37.14 31.55
N ASP A 348 -1.71 37.54 30.45
CA ASP A 348 -3.01 38.22 30.47
C ASP A 348 -3.96 37.77 29.31
N SER A 349 -3.62 36.72 28.58
CA SER A 349 -4.48 36.13 27.53
C SER A 349 -5.20 34.89 28.03
N THR A 350 -6.54 34.87 27.94
CA THR A 350 -7.33 33.64 28.16
C THR A 350 -6.91 32.55 27.17
N PRO A 351 -6.96 31.25 27.56
CA PRO A 351 -6.54 30.17 26.67
C PRO A 351 -7.49 30.06 25.47
N GLU A 352 -6.99 30.38 24.28
CA GLU A 352 -7.74 30.32 23.02
C GLU A 352 -8.00 28.86 22.60
N ILE A 353 -9.12 28.31 23.09
CA ILE A 353 -9.61 26.99 22.66
C ILE A 353 -10.11 27.12 21.22
N ARG A 354 -9.48 26.38 20.29
CA ARG A 354 -9.81 26.40 18.86
C ARG A 354 -9.88 24.98 18.29
N PRO A 355 -10.67 24.73 17.22
CA PRO A 355 -10.85 23.39 16.69
C PRO A 355 -9.55 22.83 16.08
N ALA A 356 -9.30 21.54 16.31
CA ALA A 356 -8.14 20.80 15.80
C ALA A 356 -8.20 20.57 14.29
N PHE A 357 -9.41 20.57 13.72
CA PHE A 357 -9.70 20.32 12.32
C PHE A 357 -10.72 21.34 11.80
N THR A 358 -10.55 21.81 10.57
CA THR A 358 -11.49 22.74 9.92
C THR A 358 -11.86 22.26 8.52
N HIS A 359 -13.09 22.55 8.10
CA HIS A 359 -13.55 22.30 6.74
C HIS A 359 -13.33 23.56 5.88
N GLU A 360 -12.38 23.51 4.94
CA GLU A 360 -12.09 24.58 3.99
C GLU A 360 -12.56 24.21 2.59
N MET A 361 -13.18 25.16 1.87
CA MET A 361 -13.44 25.01 0.44
C MET A 361 -12.26 25.54 -0.37
N ARG A 362 -11.63 24.68 -1.18
CA ARG A 362 -10.50 25.04 -2.04
C ARG A 362 -10.88 25.10 -3.50
N THR A 363 -10.39 26.14 -4.18
CA THR A 363 -10.53 26.32 -5.62
C THR A 363 -9.20 26.00 -6.27
N VAL A 364 -9.16 24.99 -7.14
CA VAL A 364 -8.00 24.77 -8.02
C VAL A 364 -8.27 25.44 -9.35
N ALA A 365 -7.52 26.51 -9.62
CA ALA A 365 -7.39 27.06 -10.96
C ALA A 365 -6.55 26.11 -11.80
N ARG A 366 -7.11 25.61 -12.91
CA ARG A 366 -6.35 25.02 -14.02
C ARG A 366 -6.38 26.06 -15.14
N GLU A 367 -5.23 26.37 -15.72
CA GLU A 367 -5.08 27.42 -16.73
C GLU A 367 -5.89 27.18 -18.02
N GLN A 368 -6.48 25.99 -18.19
CA GLN A 368 -7.25 25.58 -19.38
C GLN A 368 -8.61 24.92 -19.07
N GLN A 369 -9.09 24.91 -17.82
CA GLN A 369 -10.41 24.35 -17.46
C GLN A 369 -11.12 25.20 -16.39
N LYS A 370 -12.47 25.20 -16.39
CA LYS A 370 -13.29 25.83 -15.33
C LYS A 370 -12.78 25.41 -13.95
N SER A 371 -12.60 26.39 -13.07
CA SER A 371 -12.12 26.16 -11.71
C SER A 371 -13.09 25.26 -10.93
N ARG A 372 -12.59 24.12 -10.44
CA ARG A 372 -13.38 23.20 -9.61
C ARG A 372 -13.13 23.51 -8.13
N ARG A 373 -14.21 23.77 -7.39
CA ARG A 373 -14.20 23.94 -5.93
C ARG A 373 -14.43 22.58 -5.26
N TYR A 374 -13.66 22.25 -4.22
CA TYR A 374 -13.84 21.02 -3.43
C TYR A 374 -13.57 21.26 -1.95
N GLY A 375 -14.27 20.54 -1.08
CA GLY A 375 -14.04 20.57 0.36
C GLY A 375 -12.81 19.78 0.77
N VAL A 376 -12.01 20.33 1.68
CA VAL A 376 -10.95 19.63 2.39
C VAL A 376 -11.11 19.78 3.90
N ILE A 377 -10.75 18.72 4.62
CA ILE A 377 -10.52 18.78 6.05
C ILE A 377 -9.05 19.13 6.23
N LYS A 378 -8.76 20.19 6.97
CA LYS A 378 -7.42 20.68 7.26
C LYS A 378 -7.11 20.52 8.73
N CYS A 379 -5.90 20.09 9.01
CA CYS A 379 -5.38 19.91 10.36
C CYS A 379 -4.71 21.20 10.86
N ASP A 380 -4.86 21.51 12.14
CA ASP A 380 -4.15 22.63 12.76
C ASP A 380 -2.61 22.45 12.73
N PRO A 381 -1.81 23.52 12.54
CA PRO A 381 -0.34 23.42 12.56
C PRO A 381 0.27 22.76 13.81
N LEU A 382 -0.31 22.91 15.01
CA LEU A 382 0.22 22.25 16.23
C LEU A 382 0.00 20.74 16.19
N VAL A 383 -1.20 20.31 15.76
CA VAL A 383 -1.52 18.89 15.57
C VAL A 383 -0.65 18.30 14.46
N ARG A 384 -0.51 19.03 13.34
CA ARG A 384 0.36 18.69 12.21
C ARG A 384 1.82 18.47 12.64
N GLN A 385 2.39 19.35 13.46
CA GLN A 385 3.76 19.20 13.98
C GLN A 385 3.92 17.90 14.80
N GLY A 386 2.84 17.45 15.44
CA GLY A 386 2.78 16.19 16.16
C GLY A 386 2.69 14.93 15.29
N LEU A 387 2.15 15.02 14.07
CA LEU A 387 1.78 13.85 13.23
C LEU A 387 2.92 12.84 12.99
N ASP A 388 4.16 13.32 12.83
CA ASP A 388 5.35 12.45 12.68
C ASP A 388 5.52 11.50 13.87
N ARG A 389 5.19 11.95 15.09
CA ARG A 389 5.26 11.16 16.32
C ARG A 389 4.02 10.27 16.48
N THR A 390 2.86 10.73 16.01
CA THR A 390 1.59 9.99 16.02
C THR A 390 1.66 8.68 15.23
N ALA A 391 2.49 8.61 14.19
CA ALA A 391 2.71 7.42 13.36
C ALA A 391 2.85 6.11 14.16
N LYS A 392 3.53 6.16 15.31
CA LYS A 392 3.79 5.00 16.19
C LYS A 392 2.55 4.48 16.92
N HIS A 393 1.54 5.32 17.08
CA HIS A 393 0.30 5.05 17.80
C HIS A 393 -0.86 4.71 16.86
N MET A 394 -0.61 4.69 15.55
CA MET A 394 -1.61 4.36 14.55
C MET A 394 -2.00 2.88 14.59
N VAL A 395 -3.29 2.60 14.73
CA VAL A 395 -3.83 1.25 14.54
C VAL A 395 -3.66 0.83 13.07
N ILE A 396 -2.96 -0.27 12.85
CA ILE A 396 -2.75 -0.89 11.53
C ILE A 396 -3.48 -2.24 11.52
N PRO A 397 -4.71 -2.34 10.98
CA PRO A 397 -5.48 -3.60 11.02
C PRO A 397 -4.86 -4.70 10.15
N TYR A 398 -4.38 -4.35 8.96
CA TYR A 398 -3.74 -5.27 8.02
C TYR A 398 -2.27 -5.50 8.38
N MET A 399 -1.98 -6.13 9.52
CA MET A 399 -0.62 -6.58 9.87
C MET A 399 -0.19 -7.77 8.98
N PRO A 400 1.12 -8.01 8.77
CA PRO A 400 1.59 -9.25 8.15
C PRO A 400 1.13 -10.46 8.98
N MET A 401 0.74 -11.54 8.31
CA MET A 401 0.05 -12.66 8.96
C MET A 401 1.03 -13.56 9.72
N LEU A 402 0.68 -14.00 10.93
CA LEU A 402 1.49 -14.94 11.74
C LEU A 402 1.38 -16.40 11.27
N ILE A 403 0.45 -16.68 10.37
CA ILE A 403 0.22 -17.99 9.75
C ILE A 403 0.09 -17.81 8.24
N PRO A 404 0.29 -18.87 7.43
CA PRO A 404 0.05 -18.85 6.00
C PRO A 404 -1.34 -18.27 5.65
N PRO A 405 -1.46 -17.43 4.60
CA PRO A 405 -2.73 -16.88 4.17
C PRO A 405 -3.73 -17.96 3.73
N ILE A 406 -5.02 -17.62 3.69
CA ILE A 406 -6.05 -18.47 3.08
C ILE A 406 -5.88 -18.46 1.56
N ASN A 407 -5.76 -19.64 0.96
CA ASN A 407 -5.70 -19.81 -0.49
C ASN A 407 -6.86 -19.13 -1.24
N TRP A 408 -6.55 -18.51 -2.38
CA TRP A 408 -7.52 -17.86 -3.24
C TRP A 408 -8.45 -18.87 -3.92
N THR A 409 -9.76 -18.59 -3.86
CA THR A 409 -10.82 -19.47 -4.43
C THR A 409 -11.93 -18.67 -5.13
N GLY A 410 -11.70 -17.38 -5.38
CA GLY A 410 -12.63 -16.45 -6.01
C GLY A 410 -12.36 -14.99 -5.62
N TYR A 411 -13.05 -14.05 -6.28
CA TYR A 411 -12.85 -12.61 -6.15
C TYR A 411 -12.76 -12.10 -4.70
N ASP A 412 -13.64 -12.58 -3.82
CA ASP A 412 -13.79 -12.17 -2.42
C ASP A 412 -13.42 -13.29 -1.42
N LYS A 413 -12.52 -14.21 -1.82
CA LYS A 413 -12.20 -15.43 -1.03
C LYS A 413 -10.72 -15.81 -1.13
N GLY A 414 -9.92 -15.30 -0.21
CA GLY A 414 -8.51 -15.63 -0.02
C GLY A 414 -7.83 -14.62 0.90
N ALA A 415 -6.52 -14.69 1.01
CA ALA A 415 -5.68 -13.87 1.88
C ALA A 415 -6.01 -13.96 3.38
N HIS A 416 -6.67 -12.96 3.96
CA HIS A 416 -6.85 -12.84 5.41
C HIS A 416 -7.94 -13.77 5.96
N LEU A 417 -7.98 -13.98 7.28
CA LEU A 417 -8.97 -14.84 7.93
C LEU A 417 -10.38 -14.22 7.94
N PHE A 418 -10.46 -12.94 8.29
CA PHE A 418 -11.68 -12.15 8.44
C PHE A 418 -11.60 -10.80 7.75
N LEU A 419 -10.40 -10.21 7.62
CA LEU A 419 -10.25 -8.91 6.96
C LEU A 419 -10.66 -8.99 5.47
N PRO A 420 -11.52 -8.08 4.98
CA PRO A 420 -11.98 -8.08 3.59
C PRO A 420 -10.84 -8.09 2.59
N SER A 421 -10.82 -9.14 1.77
CA SER A 421 -9.73 -9.41 0.84
C SER A 421 -10.29 -9.62 -0.57
N TYR A 422 -9.77 -8.83 -1.51
CA TYR A 422 -10.17 -8.85 -2.90
C TYR A 422 -8.96 -9.18 -3.79
N VAL A 423 -9.13 -10.13 -4.71
CA VAL A 423 -8.03 -10.61 -5.57
C VAL A 423 -7.48 -9.52 -6.50
N MET A 424 -8.28 -8.51 -6.84
CA MET A 424 -7.90 -7.42 -7.74
C MET A 424 -8.28 -6.04 -7.19
N ARG A 425 -7.34 -5.09 -7.27
CA ARG A 425 -7.49 -3.68 -6.93
C ARG A 425 -8.26 -2.96 -8.04
N THR A 426 -9.58 -2.84 -7.88
CA THR A 426 -10.48 -2.24 -8.90
C THR A 426 -10.62 -0.72 -8.82
N HIS A 427 -10.13 -0.09 -7.74
CA HIS A 427 -10.27 1.36 -7.50
C HIS A 427 -11.71 1.91 -7.68
N GLY A 428 -12.73 1.09 -7.37
CA GLY A 428 -14.15 1.43 -7.52
C GLY A 428 -14.76 1.12 -8.89
N ALA A 429 -13.98 0.70 -9.89
CA ALA A 429 -14.47 0.37 -11.23
C ALA A 429 -15.42 -0.84 -11.22
N ARG A 430 -16.73 -0.60 -11.34
CA ARG A 430 -17.78 -1.64 -11.34
C ARG A 430 -17.54 -2.69 -12.42
N GLN A 431 -17.21 -2.28 -13.64
CA GLN A 431 -16.98 -3.19 -14.77
C GLN A 431 -15.85 -4.18 -14.49
N GLN A 432 -14.71 -3.70 -13.99
CA GLN A 432 -13.56 -4.54 -13.62
C GLN A 432 -13.93 -5.57 -12.52
N ARG A 433 -14.67 -5.12 -11.50
CA ARG A 433 -15.16 -5.99 -10.42
C ARG A 433 -16.08 -7.10 -10.94
N GLU A 434 -17.04 -6.75 -11.79
CA GLU A 434 -17.97 -7.76 -12.31
C GLU A 434 -17.32 -8.68 -13.35
N ALA A 435 -16.31 -8.21 -14.11
CA ALA A 435 -15.53 -9.06 -15.01
C ALA A 435 -14.81 -10.18 -14.23
N VAL A 436 -14.05 -9.85 -13.17
CA VAL A 436 -13.33 -10.88 -12.37
C VAL A 436 -14.29 -11.80 -11.60
N LYS A 437 -15.47 -11.32 -11.21
CA LYS A 437 -16.50 -12.19 -10.60
C LYS A 437 -17.14 -13.18 -11.60
N LYS A 438 -17.25 -12.79 -12.87
CA LYS A 438 -17.84 -13.59 -13.95
C LYS A 438 -16.83 -14.53 -14.63
N ALA A 439 -15.53 -14.29 -14.47
CA ALA A 439 -14.47 -15.13 -15.03
C ALA A 439 -14.61 -16.60 -14.57
N PRO A 440 -14.47 -17.59 -15.48
CA PRO A 440 -14.41 -19.01 -15.11
C PRO A 440 -13.30 -19.27 -14.09
N LYS A 441 -13.57 -20.14 -13.10
CA LYS A 441 -12.58 -20.41 -12.03
C LYS A 441 -11.38 -21.16 -12.57
N GLU A 442 -11.60 -21.98 -13.58
CA GLU A 442 -10.63 -22.83 -14.25
C GLU A 442 -9.55 -21.96 -14.91
N GLN A 443 -9.95 -20.82 -15.49
CA GLN A 443 -9.01 -19.82 -16.04
C GLN A 443 -8.29 -19.01 -14.95
N MET A 444 -8.92 -18.82 -13.79
CA MET A 444 -8.33 -18.09 -12.66
C MET A 444 -7.44 -18.97 -11.76
N GLN A 445 -7.45 -20.28 -11.91
CA GLN A 445 -6.82 -21.23 -10.99
C GLN A 445 -5.29 -21.02 -10.90
N THR A 446 -4.60 -20.91 -12.03
CA THR A 446 -3.15 -20.64 -12.09
C THR A 446 -2.80 -19.26 -11.49
N ILE A 447 -3.70 -18.28 -11.59
CA ILE A 447 -3.52 -16.96 -11.00
C ILE A 447 -3.66 -17.03 -9.46
N PHE A 448 -4.61 -17.82 -8.96
CA PHE A 448 -4.77 -18.08 -7.53
C PHE A 448 -3.55 -18.82 -6.97
N GLU A 449 -3.08 -19.88 -7.64
CA GLU A 449 -1.89 -20.64 -7.24
C GLU A 449 -0.62 -19.76 -7.21
N ALA A 450 -0.43 -18.87 -8.18
CA ALA A 450 0.69 -17.92 -8.18
C ALA A 450 0.61 -16.94 -6.98
N LEU A 451 -0.57 -16.43 -6.66
CA LEU A 451 -0.78 -15.55 -5.50
C LEU A 451 -0.62 -16.29 -4.16
N ASP A 452 -1.06 -17.55 -4.10
CA ASP A 452 -0.95 -18.40 -2.92
C ASP A 452 0.51 -18.78 -2.65
N ASN A 453 1.27 -19.14 -3.69
CA ASN A 453 2.71 -19.39 -3.60
C ASN A 453 3.45 -18.14 -3.09
N LEU A 454 3.22 -16.96 -3.70
CA LEU A 454 3.77 -15.68 -3.22
C LEU A 454 3.36 -15.35 -1.77
N GLY A 455 2.13 -15.70 -1.39
CA GLY A 455 1.60 -15.51 -0.04
C GLY A 455 2.16 -16.47 1.00
N SER A 456 2.52 -17.69 0.58
CA SER A 456 3.08 -18.74 1.43
C SER A 456 4.56 -18.53 1.76
N THR A 457 5.27 -17.67 1.03
CA THR A 457 6.66 -17.31 1.32
C THR A 457 6.77 -16.65 2.69
N LYS A 458 7.60 -17.23 3.55
CA LYS A 458 7.76 -16.84 4.96
C LYS A 458 8.93 -15.89 5.14
N TRP A 459 8.65 -14.73 5.71
CA TRP A 459 9.62 -13.65 5.95
C TRP A 459 9.91 -13.52 7.43
N ARG A 460 11.07 -12.95 7.79
CA ARG A 460 11.37 -12.46 9.13
C ARG A 460 12.08 -11.10 9.06
N VAL A 461 12.19 -10.43 10.20
CA VAL A 461 12.95 -9.19 10.34
C VAL A 461 14.44 -9.52 10.56
N ASN A 462 15.32 -8.95 9.74
CA ASN A 462 16.75 -8.95 10.01
C ASN A 462 17.03 -8.04 11.22
N LYS A 463 17.25 -8.64 12.39
CA LYS A 463 17.46 -7.91 13.65
C LYS A 463 18.76 -7.08 13.65
N LYS A 464 19.81 -7.57 12.97
CA LYS A 464 21.11 -6.89 12.88
C LYS A 464 20.95 -5.55 12.14
N VAL A 465 20.33 -5.56 10.95
CA VAL A 465 20.07 -4.36 10.15
C VAL A 465 19.04 -3.44 10.82
N LEU A 466 17.94 -3.96 11.37
CA LEU A 466 16.95 -3.13 12.08
C LEU A 466 17.60 -2.36 13.24
N SER A 467 18.52 -2.97 13.99
CA SER A 467 19.24 -2.28 15.06
C SER A 467 20.09 -1.11 14.54
N ILE A 468 20.74 -1.24 13.38
CA ILE A 468 21.52 -0.15 12.78
C ILE A 468 20.60 0.97 12.28
N VAL A 469 19.48 0.62 11.64
CA VAL A 469 18.45 1.57 11.22
C VAL A 469 17.89 2.35 12.42
N ASP A 470 17.52 1.67 13.51
CA ASP A 470 16.99 2.31 14.72
C ASP A 470 18.02 3.27 15.36
N ARG A 471 19.32 2.94 15.31
CA ARG A 471 20.40 3.83 15.76
C ARG A 471 20.49 5.08 14.87
N ILE A 472 20.60 4.93 13.55
CA ILE A 472 20.66 6.05 12.59
C ILE A 472 19.43 6.96 12.76
N TRP A 473 18.24 6.37 12.84
CA TRP A 473 17.00 7.11 13.00
C TRP A 473 16.93 7.86 14.33
N SER A 474 17.37 7.23 15.43
CA SER A 474 17.45 7.90 16.74
C SER A 474 18.42 9.08 16.72
N SER A 475 19.55 8.96 16.02
CA SER A 475 20.57 10.02 15.84
C SER A 475 20.20 11.14 14.85
N GLY A 476 19.00 11.12 14.26
CA GLY A 476 18.47 12.20 13.41
C GLY A 476 18.24 11.85 11.94
N GLY A 477 18.53 10.63 11.50
CA GLY A 477 18.43 10.23 10.09
C GLY A 477 19.61 10.73 9.25
N ARG A 478 19.35 11.09 7.98
CA ARG A 478 20.32 11.64 6.98
C ARG A 478 21.36 10.68 6.40
N LEU A 479 21.43 9.43 6.85
CA LEU A 479 22.34 8.40 6.31
C LEU A 479 21.53 7.32 5.57
N ALA A 480 22.14 6.70 4.54
CA ALA A 480 21.53 5.62 3.75
C ALA A 480 20.11 5.98 3.24
N ASP A 481 19.98 7.13 2.58
CA ASP A 481 18.73 7.71 2.08
C ASP A 481 17.59 7.90 3.10
N LEU A 482 17.85 7.75 4.40
CA LEU A 482 16.88 8.13 5.44
C LEU A 482 16.75 9.66 5.50
N VAL A 483 15.50 10.12 5.43
CA VAL A 483 15.15 11.53 5.55
C VAL A 483 15.68 12.16 6.83
N ASP A 484 16.00 13.46 6.76
CA ASP A 484 16.36 14.27 7.93
C ASP A 484 15.16 14.43 8.89
N ARG A 485 15.39 14.16 10.17
CA ARG A 485 14.38 14.37 11.22
C ARG A 485 14.14 15.85 11.53
N ALA A 486 15.04 16.74 11.12
CA ALA A 486 14.87 18.19 11.22
C ALA A 486 14.25 18.80 9.96
N ASP A 487 13.54 19.91 10.17
CA ASP A 487 13.06 20.80 9.12
C ASP A 487 14.14 21.81 8.74
N VAL A 488 14.17 22.21 7.46
CA VAL A 488 15.00 23.31 6.96
C VAL A 488 14.50 24.62 7.56
N SER A 489 15.43 25.49 7.97
CA SER A 489 15.12 26.83 8.46
C SER A 489 14.39 27.65 7.39
N LEU A 490 13.30 28.31 7.79
CA LEU A 490 12.61 29.24 6.90
C LEU A 490 13.46 30.50 6.70
N PRO A 491 13.65 30.99 5.47
CA PRO A 491 14.43 32.19 5.23
C PRO A 491 13.75 33.40 5.87
N LYS A 492 14.51 34.17 6.66
CA LYS A 492 14.04 35.44 7.22
C LYS A 492 13.61 36.36 6.08
N LYS A 493 12.53 37.12 6.29
CA LYS A 493 12.13 38.18 5.36
C LYS A 493 13.26 39.22 5.34
N PRO A 494 13.75 39.64 4.15
CA PRO A 494 14.69 40.75 4.07
C PRO A 494 13.98 42.06 4.40
N ASP A 495 14.67 42.95 5.13
CA ASP A 495 14.21 44.30 5.45
C ASP A 495 14.57 45.24 4.28
N THR A 496 13.88 45.01 3.16
CA THR A 496 14.09 45.68 1.86
C THR A 496 12.73 45.92 1.20
N GLU A 497 12.62 47.01 0.44
CA GLU A 497 11.47 47.27 -0.43
C GLU A 497 11.68 46.77 -1.87
N ASP A 498 12.88 46.27 -2.21
CA ASP A 498 13.16 45.75 -3.56
C ASP A 498 12.26 44.55 -3.89
N GLU A 499 11.42 44.72 -4.93
CA GLU A 499 10.56 43.66 -5.43
C GLU A 499 11.33 42.42 -5.89
N ALA A 500 12.55 42.57 -6.42
CA ALA A 500 13.37 41.47 -6.91
C ALA A 500 13.90 40.60 -5.74
N GLU A 501 14.46 41.21 -4.70
CA GLU A 501 14.81 40.53 -3.45
C GLU A 501 13.59 39.93 -2.74
N LEU A 502 12.48 40.67 -2.62
CA LEU A 502 11.23 40.14 -2.05
C LEU A 502 10.65 38.99 -2.89
N LYS A 503 10.83 39.00 -4.22
CA LYS A 503 10.46 37.88 -5.11
C LYS A 503 11.38 36.69 -4.87
N LYS A 504 12.70 36.89 -4.81
CA LYS A 504 13.70 35.85 -4.49
C LYS A 504 13.40 35.20 -3.13
N TRP A 505 13.15 36.00 -2.10
CA TRP A 505 12.71 35.53 -0.78
C TRP A 505 11.40 34.72 -0.87
N ARG A 506 10.37 35.22 -1.55
CA ARG A 506 9.10 34.46 -1.77
C ARG A 506 9.33 33.11 -2.48
N TRP A 507 10.30 33.01 -3.38
CA TRP A 507 10.69 31.73 -3.99
C TRP A 507 11.41 30.81 -3.00
N SER A 508 12.45 31.30 -2.30
CA SER A 508 13.16 30.52 -1.28
C SER A 508 12.24 30.05 -0.15
N MET A 509 11.33 30.90 0.33
CA MET A 509 10.33 30.60 1.36
C MET A 509 9.37 29.49 0.90
N ARG A 510 8.93 29.52 -0.36
CA ARG A 510 8.09 28.46 -0.95
C ARG A 510 8.88 27.16 -1.13
N SER A 511 10.15 27.23 -1.53
CA SER A 511 11.02 26.06 -1.65
C SER A 511 11.24 25.38 -0.30
N ALA A 512 11.63 26.12 0.75
CA ALA A 512 11.82 25.59 2.10
C ALA A 512 10.53 24.98 2.69
N LYS A 513 9.37 25.66 2.53
CA LYS A 513 8.07 25.10 2.95
C LYS A 513 7.70 23.81 2.19
N LYS A 514 7.99 23.74 0.90
CA LYS A 514 7.78 22.54 0.08
C LYS A 514 8.70 21.40 0.54
N GLU A 515 9.97 21.68 0.81
CA GLU A 515 10.93 20.68 1.28
C GLU A 515 10.54 20.13 2.65
N ASN A 516 10.18 20.98 3.63
CA ASN A 516 9.73 20.53 4.95
C ASN A 516 8.45 19.69 4.87
N SER A 517 7.56 20.04 3.93
CA SER A 517 6.36 19.26 3.60
C SER A 517 6.70 17.87 3.03
N GLU A 518 7.64 17.77 2.09
CA GLU A 518 8.13 16.49 1.55
C GLU A 518 8.85 15.65 2.64
N ARG A 519 9.72 16.28 3.44
CA ARG A 519 10.43 15.63 4.55
C ARG A 519 9.45 15.05 5.57
N HIS A 520 8.44 15.82 5.99
CA HIS A 520 7.39 15.37 6.89
C HIS A 520 6.68 14.09 6.42
N SER A 521 6.20 14.05 5.17
CA SER A 521 5.56 12.84 4.62
C SER A 521 6.52 11.64 4.59
N GLN A 522 7.80 11.85 4.33
CA GLN A 522 8.82 10.79 4.38
C GLN A 522 9.09 10.30 5.82
N ARG A 523 9.09 11.21 6.82
CA ARG A 523 9.26 10.85 8.24
C ARG A 523 8.10 9.99 8.76
N CYS A 524 6.88 10.38 8.40
CA CYS A 524 5.67 9.57 8.66
C CYS A 524 5.78 8.15 8.07
N ASP A 525 6.20 8.02 6.81
CA ASP A 525 6.36 6.73 6.13
C ASP A 525 7.45 5.84 6.79
N VAL A 526 8.60 6.42 7.14
CA VAL A 526 9.66 5.70 7.88
C VAL A 526 9.16 5.22 9.25
N GLU A 527 8.49 6.06 10.03
CA GLU A 527 8.02 5.64 11.36
C GLU A 527 6.91 4.58 11.31
N LEU A 528 6.04 4.59 10.29
CA LEU A 528 5.06 3.51 10.06
C LEU A 528 5.75 2.19 9.69
N LYS A 529 6.78 2.21 8.83
CA LYS A 529 7.59 1.03 8.50
C LYS A 529 8.30 0.47 9.73
N LEU A 530 8.94 1.33 10.52
CA LEU A 530 9.64 0.93 11.74
C LEU A 530 8.69 0.46 12.84
N ALA A 531 7.48 1.02 12.97
CA ALA A 531 6.47 0.51 13.89
C ALA A 531 6.08 -0.94 13.57
N VAL A 532 5.86 -1.27 12.29
CA VAL A 532 5.60 -2.66 11.86
C VAL A 532 6.83 -3.53 12.09
N ALA A 533 8.03 -3.10 11.71
CA ALA A 533 9.26 -3.88 11.90
C ALA A 533 9.50 -4.21 13.38
N ARG A 534 9.41 -3.21 14.27
CA ARG A 534 9.56 -3.37 15.73
C ARG A 534 8.49 -4.27 16.34
N LYS A 535 7.25 -4.28 15.81
CA LYS A 535 6.17 -5.17 16.26
C LYS A 535 6.33 -6.62 15.78
N MET A 536 6.92 -6.83 14.61
CA MET A 536 7.14 -8.17 14.03
C MET A 536 8.51 -8.77 14.37
N LYS A 537 9.43 -8.01 14.98
CA LYS A 537 10.85 -8.42 15.17
C LYS A 537 11.03 -9.73 15.95
N GLU A 538 10.18 -10.01 16.94
CA GLU A 538 10.30 -11.22 17.77
C GLU A 538 9.52 -12.42 17.21
N GLU A 539 8.78 -12.25 16.11
CA GLU A 539 8.12 -13.35 15.45
C GLU A 539 9.14 -14.19 14.66
N ALA A 540 9.10 -15.51 14.84
CA ALA A 540 10.00 -16.43 14.12
C ALA A 540 9.83 -16.37 12.59
N GLY A 541 8.64 -15.96 12.13
CA GLY A 541 8.36 -15.61 10.75
C GLY A 541 6.89 -15.25 10.54
N PHE A 542 6.62 -14.53 9.45
CA PHE A 542 5.31 -14.01 9.07
C PHE A 542 5.15 -14.00 7.54
N TYR A 543 3.93 -13.77 7.07
CA TYR A 543 3.52 -13.95 5.68
C TYR A 543 2.85 -12.69 5.12
N TYR A 544 3.00 -12.49 3.82
CA TYR A 544 2.38 -11.37 3.10
C TYR A 544 1.34 -11.89 2.10
N PRO A 545 0.03 -11.85 2.41
CA PRO A 545 -0.97 -12.10 1.38
C PRO A 545 -0.81 -11.13 0.20
N HIS A 546 -0.96 -11.65 -1.02
CA HIS A 546 -0.83 -10.88 -2.26
C HIS A 546 -2.19 -10.70 -2.95
N ASN A 547 -2.33 -9.59 -3.68
CA ASN A 547 -3.41 -9.33 -4.63
C ASN A 547 -2.88 -8.63 -5.89
N LEU A 548 -3.75 -8.42 -6.88
CA LEU A 548 -3.38 -7.93 -8.21
C LEU A 548 -3.80 -6.48 -8.44
N ASP A 549 -3.13 -5.77 -9.35
CA ASP A 549 -3.73 -4.65 -10.07
C ASP A 549 -4.59 -5.13 -11.27
N PHE A 550 -5.24 -4.19 -11.96
CA PHE A 550 -6.07 -4.49 -13.15
C PHE A 550 -5.30 -5.10 -14.34
N ARG A 551 -3.96 -5.14 -14.28
CA ARG A 551 -3.07 -5.69 -15.32
C ARG A 551 -2.53 -7.07 -14.95
N GLY A 552 -2.90 -7.60 -13.78
CA GLY A 552 -2.39 -8.87 -13.26
C GLY A 552 -1.01 -8.79 -12.59
N ARG A 553 -0.51 -7.61 -12.22
CA ARG A 553 0.72 -7.50 -11.42
C ARG A 553 0.43 -7.77 -9.96
N ALA A 554 1.19 -8.67 -9.33
CA ALA A 554 1.06 -8.99 -7.92
C ALA A 554 1.70 -7.94 -6.99
N TYR A 555 1.04 -7.71 -5.85
CA TYR A 555 1.44 -6.78 -4.81
C TYR A 555 1.08 -7.34 -3.42
N PRO A 556 1.97 -7.23 -2.41
CA PRO A 556 1.61 -7.45 -1.02
C PRO A 556 0.42 -6.57 -0.61
N MET A 557 -0.48 -7.12 0.21
CA MET A 557 -1.64 -6.38 0.74
C MET A 557 -1.26 -5.47 1.92
N HIS A 558 -0.21 -5.79 2.68
CA HIS A 558 0.30 -4.90 3.74
C HIS A 558 1.00 -3.67 3.12
N PRO A 559 0.56 -2.44 3.41
CA PRO A 559 0.98 -1.25 2.65
C PRO A 559 2.35 -0.67 3.04
N TYR A 560 2.81 -0.84 4.29
CA TYR A 560 3.95 -0.08 4.83
C TYR A 560 5.28 -0.85 4.70
N LEU A 561 5.47 -1.92 5.49
CA LEU A 561 6.67 -2.75 5.46
C LEU A 561 6.42 -4.01 4.61
N ASN A 562 6.95 -4.04 3.40
CA ASN A 562 6.94 -5.22 2.52
C ASN A 562 8.14 -5.20 1.56
N HIS A 563 8.46 -6.33 0.94
CA HIS A 563 9.64 -6.51 0.08
C HIS A 563 9.57 -5.77 -1.28
N LEU A 564 8.40 -5.20 -1.66
CA LEU A 564 8.27 -4.29 -2.80
C LEU A 564 8.61 -2.82 -2.44
N GLY A 565 8.95 -2.53 -1.18
CA GLY A 565 9.18 -1.18 -0.65
C GLY A 565 10.50 -0.50 -1.06
N SER A 566 10.91 0.45 -0.22
CA SER A 566 12.22 1.13 -0.31
C SER A 566 13.36 0.18 0.08
N ASP A 567 14.61 0.57 -0.17
CA ASP A 567 15.81 -0.17 0.27
C ASP A 567 15.73 -0.56 1.77
N LEU A 568 15.40 0.41 2.63
CA LEU A 568 15.05 0.19 4.05
C LEU A 568 14.11 -1.02 4.28
N CYS A 569 13.06 -1.18 3.47
CA CYS A 569 12.11 -2.29 3.65
C CYS A 569 12.73 -3.64 3.26
N ARG A 570 13.65 -3.64 2.29
CA ARG A 570 14.30 -4.86 1.78
C ARG A 570 15.48 -5.27 2.67
N GLY A 571 16.34 -4.34 3.08
CA GLY A 571 17.45 -4.65 4.00
C GLY A 571 16.98 -5.14 5.38
N VAL A 572 15.78 -4.73 5.81
CA VAL A 572 15.16 -5.19 7.08
C VAL A 572 14.39 -6.52 6.93
N LEU A 573 14.12 -7.00 5.71
CA LEU A 573 13.34 -8.22 5.46
C LEU A 573 14.20 -9.32 4.82
N GLU A 574 14.21 -10.48 5.45
CA GLU A 574 14.92 -11.69 4.96
C GLU A 574 14.01 -12.91 5.02
N PHE A 575 14.39 -14.01 4.37
CA PHE A 575 13.60 -15.23 4.45
C PHE A 575 13.65 -15.82 5.87
N SER A 576 12.50 -16.24 6.40
CA SER A 576 12.44 -16.92 7.71
C SER A 576 13.13 -18.28 7.65
N GLU A 577 12.97 -18.96 6.52
CA GLU A 577 13.60 -20.25 6.20
C GLU A 577 14.90 -20.01 5.43
N GLY A 578 16.02 -20.31 6.07
CA GLY A 578 17.33 -20.19 5.45
C GLY A 578 17.70 -21.46 4.69
N ARG A 579 18.71 -21.36 3.82
CA ARG A 579 19.27 -22.49 3.06
C ARG A 579 20.80 -22.51 3.19
N PRO A 580 21.44 -23.69 3.23
CA PRO A 580 22.88 -23.75 3.11
C PRO A 580 23.30 -23.15 1.77
N LEU A 581 24.41 -22.40 1.76
CA LEU A 581 24.93 -21.79 0.53
C LEU A 581 25.28 -22.85 -0.52
N GLY A 582 25.92 -23.95 -0.12
CA GLY A 582 26.51 -24.93 -1.02
C GLY A 582 27.59 -24.34 -1.94
N GLU A 583 28.07 -25.15 -2.88
CA GLU A 583 29.12 -24.78 -3.85
C GLU A 583 28.81 -23.48 -4.61
N SER A 584 27.53 -23.24 -4.96
CA SER A 584 27.14 -22.12 -5.82
C SER A 584 26.59 -20.89 -5.07
N GLY A 585 26.09 -21.05 -3.84
CA GLY A 585 25.45 -19.96 -3.10
C GLY A 585 26.42 -18.86 -2.71
N LEU A 586 27.64 -19.20 -2.27
CA LEU A 586 28.65 -18.19 -1.95
C LEU A 586 29.02 -17.34 -3.17
N ARG A 587 29.12 -17.97 -4.35
CA ARG A 587 29.34 -17.28 -5.64
C ARG A 587 28.20 -16.30 -5.93
N TRP A 588 26.96 -16.74 -5.79
CA TRP A 588 25.79 -15.89 -6.00
C TRP A 588 25.63 -14.78 -4.97
N LEU A 589 26.04 -15.00 -3.73
CA LEU A 589 26.03 -13.98 -2.68
C LEU A 589 27.06 -12.87 -2.94
N LYS A 590 28.27 -13.21 -3.43
CA LYS A 590 29.26 -12.24 -3.92
C LYS A 590 28.70 -11.42 -5.09
N ILE A 591 28.17 -12.09 -6.12
CA ILE A 591 27.50 -11.44 -7.26
C ILE A 591 26.36 -10.52 -6.78
N HIS A 592 25.60 -10.93 -5.76
CA HIS A 592 24.50 -10.14 -5.23
C HIS A 592 24.98 -8.86 -4.55
N LEU A 593 26.05 -8.92 -3.75
CA LEU A 593 26.67 -7.72 -3.16
C LEU A 593 27.10 -6.72 -4.25
N ALA A 594 27.79 -7.21 -5.28
CA ALA A 594 28.22 -6.38 -6.40
C ALA A 594 27.05 -5.74 -7.16
N ASN A 595 25.91 -6.45 -7.29
CA ASN A 595 24.69 -5.90 -7.88
C ASN A 595 24.05 -4.80 -7.03
N LEU A 596 24.10 -4.93 -5.70
CA LEU A 596 23.55 -3.93 -4.76
C LEU A 596 24.45 -2.70 -4.61
N TYR A 597 25.77 -2.87 -4.82
CA TYR A 597 26.71 -1.76 -4.88
C TYR A 597 26.38 -0.81 -6.04
N GLY A 598 26.05 -1.36 -7.22
CA GLY A 598 25.67 -0.58 -8.40
C GLY A 598 26.86 0.18 -8.98
N GLY A 599 26.67 1.42 -9.41
CA GLY A 599 27.74 2.29 -9.91
C GLY A 599 28.42 1.78 -11.20
N GLY A 600 27.80 0.85 -11.94
CA GLY A 600 28.38 0.18 -13.10
C GLY A 600 29.04 -1.16 -12.79
N VAL A 601 29.22 -1.53 -11.52
CA VAL A 601 29.71 -2.87 -11.11
C VAL A 601 28.70 -3.96 -11.54
N ASP A 602 27.40 -3.63 -11.47
CA ASP A 602 26.28 -4.44 -11.96
C ASP A 602 26.30 -4.71 -13.47
N LYS A 603 27.14 -3.98 -14.23
CA LYS A 603 27.33 -4.12 -15.69
C LYS A 603 28.55 -4.97 -16.05
N LEU A 604 29.36 -5.38 -15.08
CA LEU A 604 30.48 -6.30 -15.30
C LEU A 604 29.96 -7.72 -15.61
N SER A 605 30.82 -8.58 -16.17
CA SER A 605 30.57 -10.03 -16.19
C SER A 605 30.43 -10.56 -14.76
N TYR A 606 29.86 -11.76 -14.58
CA TYR A 606 29.73 -12.35 -13.25
C TYR A 606 31.08 -12.51 -12.55
N ASP A 607 32.14 -12.84 -13.28
CA ASP A 607 33.47 -13.03 -12.69
C ASP A 607 34.12 -11.68 -12.32
N GLY A 608 33.84 -10.61 -13.08
CA GLY A 608 34.21 -9.25 -12.69
C GLY A 608 33.50 -8.78 -11.41
N ARG A 609 32.24 -9.19 -11.20
CA ARG A 609 31.48 -8.93 -9.97
C ARG A 609 32.03 -9.70 -8.77
N ILE A 610 32.44 -10.94 -8.97
CA ILE A 610 33.10 -11.76 -7.94
C ILE A 610 34.44 -11.12 -7.55
N ALA A 611 35.28 -10.77 -8.53
CA ALA A 611 36.56 -10.11 -8.30
C ALA A 611 36.38 -8.76 -7.58
N PHE A 612 35.35 -7.97 -7.92
CA PHE A 612 35.00 -6.76 -7.16
C PHE A 612 34.74 -7.08 -5.68
N THR A 613 33.94 -8.10 -5.37
CA THR A 613 33.67 -8.49 -3.97
C THR A 613 34.93 -8.99 -3.25
N GLU A 614 35.78 -9.76 -3.94
CA GLU A 614 37.02 -10.30 -3.37
C GLU A 614 38.08 -9.22 -3.09
N ASN A 615 38.14 -8.18 -3.92
CA ASN A 615 39.03 -7.04 -3.70
C ASN A 615 38.60 -6.13 -2.54
N HIS A 616 37.34 -6.21 -2.07
CA HIS A 616 36.79 -5.37 -0.99
C HIS A 616 36.46 -6.17 0.28
N LEU A 617 37.06 -7.35 0.49
CA LEU A 617 36.78 -8.19 1.66
C LEU A 617 37.03 -7.48 3.00
N GLU A 618 38.06 -6.64 3.10
CA GLU A 618 38.30 -5.84 4.30
C GLU A 618 37.18 -4.85 4.59
N ASP A 619 36.65 -4.18 3.55
CA ASP A 619 35.57 -3.19 3.68
C ASP A 619 34.22 -3.84 3.96
N ILE A 620 34.01 -5.07 3.45
CA ILE A 620 32.87 -5.94 3.78
C ILE A 620 32.93 -6.35 5.26
N PHE A 621 34.09 -6.80 5.74
CA PHE A 621 34.27 -7.14 7.15
C PHE A 621 34.15 -5.90 8.06
N ASP A 622 34.74 -4.76 7.72
CA ASP A 622 34.56 -3.52 8.50
C ASP A 622 33.09 -3.09 8.54
N SER A 623 32.42 -3.06 7.38
CA SER A 623 30.99 -2.72 7.28
C SER A 623 30.10 -3.66 8.10
N ALA A 624 30.43 -4.95 8.17
CA ALA A 624 29.67 -5.93 8.95
C ALA A 624 29.92 -5.82 10.47
N ASN A 625 31.17 -5.60 10.89
CA ASN A 625 31.55 -5.63 12.31
C ASN A 625 31.42 -4.24 12.99
N ARG A 626 31.57 -3.14 12.24
CA ARG A 626 31.50 -1.75 12.73
C ARG A 626 30.63 -0.85 11.82
N PRO A 627 29.32 -1.14 11.65
CA PRO A 627 28.51 -0.51 10.60
C PRO A 627 28.39 1.02 10.67
N LEU A 628 28.58 1.64 11.85
CA LEU A 628 28.51 3.10 12.01
C LEU A 628 29.85 3.73 12.44
N GLU A 629 30.75 2.91 12.98
CA GLU A 629 32.01 3.32 13.63
C GLU A 629 33.25 2.99 12.79
N GLY A 630 33.10 2.27 11.68
CA GLY A 630 34.16 1.94 10.72
C GLY A 630 34.27 2.94 9.57
N LYS A 631 34.83 2.47 8.44
CA LYS A 631 34.91 3.18 7.16
C LYS A 631 33.53 3.52 6.59
N ARG A 632 32.51 2.69 6.89
CA ARG A 632 31.12 2.79 6.41
C ARG A 632 30.95 2.68 4.88
N TRP A 633 31.82 1.91 4.24
CA TRP A 633 31.83 1.63 2.79
C TRP A 633 30.46 1.23 2.22
N TRP A 634 29.66 0.46 2.96
CA TRP A 634 28.28 0.10 2.58
C TRP A 634 27.34 1.29 2.29
N LEU A 635 27.66 2.51 2.74
CA LEU A 635 26.90 3.74 2.43
C LEU A 635 27.13 4.26 1.00
N GLU A 636 28.16 3.79 0.29
CA GLU A 636 28.48 4.19 -1.08
C GLU A 636 27.69 3.39 -2.14
N ALA A 637 27.07 2.29 -1.72
CA ALA A 637 26.22 1.43 -2.55
C ALA A 637 24.88 2.11 -2.94
N GLU A 638 24.34 1.75 -4.11
CA GLU A 638 23.02 2.24 -4.58
C GLU A 638 21.83 1.77 -3.71
N ASP A 639 21.90 0.56 -3.15
CA ASP A 639 20.91 0.00 -2.22
C ASP A 639 21.62 -0.34 -0.88
N PRO A 640 21.89 0.66 -0.02
CA PRO A 640 22.84 0.54 1.09
C PRO A 640 22.41 -0.40 2.22
N PHE A 641 21.14 -0.41 2.65
CA PHE A 641 20.69 -1.33 3.71
C PHE A 641 20.66 -2.79 3.25
N GLN A 642 20.33 -3.04 1.97
CA GLN A 642 20.50 -4.37 1.38
C GLN A 642 21.99 -4.74 1.31
N CYS A 643 22.88 -3.84 0.85
CA CYS A 643 24.32 -4.06 0.83
C CYS A 643 24.87 -4.45 2.21
N LEU A 644 24.50 -3.70 3.26
CA LEU A 644 24.88 -4.00 4.64
C LEU A 644 24.40 -5.39 5.11
N ALA A 645 23.17 -5.79 4.74
CA ALA A 645 22.65 -7.12 5.06
C ALA A 645 23.52 -8.22 4.43
N VAL A 646 23.93 -8.06 3.16
CA VAL A 646 24.81 -9.01 2.47
C VAL A 646 26.23 -8.98 3.04
N CYS A 647 26.76 -7.82 3.44
CA CYS A 647 28.06 -7.75 4.13
C CYS A 647 28.05 -8.56 5.44
N MET A 648 26.96 -8.48 6.22
CA MET A 648 26.80 -9.26 7.46
C MET A 648 26.74 -10.77 7.20
N ASP A 649 26.05 -11.19 6.15
CA ASP A 649 25.90 -12.60 5.75
C ASP A 649 27.23 -13.17 5.20
N LEU A 650 27.94 -12.41 4.35
CA LEU A 650 29.28 -12.78 3.85
C LEU A 650 30.33 -12.81 4.96
N ASN A 651 30.28 -11.90 5.93
CA ASN A 651 31.17 -11.93 7.10
C ASN A 651 30.97 -13.18 7.97
N GLU A 652 29.74 -13.69 8.04
CA GLU A 652 29.42 -14.96 8.72
C GLU A 652 29.88 -16.17 7.88
N ALA A 653 29.59 -16.16 6.58
CA ALA A 653 29.97 -17.22 5.65
C ALA A 653 31.50 -17.40 5.51
N LEU A 654 32.24 -16.32 5.28
CA LEU A 654 33.68 -16.34 5.00
C LEU A 654 34.55 -16.55 6.25
N ARG A 655 33.99 -16.40 7.45
CA ARG A 655 34.67 -16.76 8.72
C ARG A 655 34.38 -18.19 9.17
N SER A 656 33.45 -18.89 8.52
CA SER A 656 33.22 -20.32 8.75
C SER A 656 34.37 -21.14 8.14
N PRO A 657 34.85 -22.21 8.82
CA PRO A 657 35.77 -23.18 8.20
C PRO A 657 35.10 -23.96 7.05
N SER A 658 33.77 -23.91 6.93
CA SER A 658 33.00 -24.47 5.82
C SER A 658 31.93 -23.46 5.40
N PRO A 659 32.24 -22.51 4.49
CA PRO A 659 31.28 -21.50 4.04
C PRO A 659 30.02 -22.08 3.38
N GLU A 660 30.16 -23.21 2.68
CA GLU A 660 29.07 -23.89 1.97
C GLU A 660 27.96 -24.40 2.90
N THR A 661 28.31 -24.76 4.14
CA THR A 661 27.34 -25.25 5.13
C THR A 661 26.64 -24.12 5.90
N VAL A 662 27.07 -22.86 5.72
CA VAL A 662 26.46 -21.70 6.39
C VAL A 662 25.06 -21.45 5.83
N ILE A 663 24.10 -21.28 6.74
CA ILE A 663 22.69 -21.07 6.43
C ILE A 663 22.45 -19.58 6.16
N SER A 664 22.35 -19.21 4.87
CA SER A 664 21.97 -17.86 4.47
C SER A 664 20.46 -17.69 4.46
N HIS A 665 20.02 -16.48 4.79
CA HIS A 665 18.62 -16.04 4.77
C HIS A 665 18.35 -14.94 3.72
N ILE A 666 19.39 -14.50 3.01
CA ILE A 666 19.36 -13.37 2.09
C ILE A 666 18.60 -13.72 0.79
N PRO A 667 17.58 -12.95 0.39
CA PRO A 667 16.97 -13.06 -0.92
C PRO A 667 17.91 -12.57 -2.03
N VAL A 668 18.56 -13.47 -2.76
CA VAL A 668 19.39 -13.10 -3.92
C VAL A 668 18.50 -12.63 -5.08
N HIS A 669 18.63 -11.35 -5.45
CA HIS A 669 17.84 -10.76 -6.52
C HIS A 669 18.39 -11.07 -7.92
N GLN A 670 17.50 -11.44 -8.85
CA GLN A 670 17.73 -11.47 -10.30
C GLN A 670 16.62 -10.63 -10.97
N ASP A 671 16.99 -9.69 -11.85
CA ASP A 671 16.05 -8.84 -12.58
C ASP A 671 16.39 -8.79 -14.07
N GLY A 672 15.35 -8.61 -14.90
CA GLY A 672 15.47 -8.56 -16.36
C GLY A 672 15.75 -7.14 -16.86
N SER A 673 16.91 -6.95 -17.49
CA SER A 673 17.37 -5.69 -18.08
C SER A 673 16.32 -5.13 -19.05
N CYS A 674 15.51 -4.18 -18.56
CA CYS A 674 14.36 -3.63 -19.26
C CYS A 674 13.35 -4.69 -19.76
N ASN A 675 12.84 -5.55 -18.86
CA ASN A 675 11.74 -6.52 -19.08
C ASN A 675 10.66 -6.13 -20.13
N GLY A 676 10.24 -4.86 -20.18
CA GLY A 676 9.27 -4.39 -21.19
C GLY A 676 9.78 -4.43 -22.62
N LEU A 677 11.05 -4.05 -22.86
CA LEU A 677 11.70 -4.17 -24.17
C LEU A 677 12.08 -5.62 -24.49
N GLN A 678 12.41 -6.44 -23.48
CA GLN A 678 12.59 -7.89 -23.65
C GLN A 678 11.31 -8.52 -24.24
N HIS A 679 10.13 -8.22 -23.68
CA HIS A 679 8.88 -8.69 -24.26
C HIS A 679 8.60 -8.14 -25.68
N TYR A 680 8.90 -6.86 -25.97
CA TYR A 680 8.74 -6.34 -27.34
C TYR A 680 9.67 -7.02 -28.35
N ALA A 681 10.95 -7.20 -28.01
CA ALA A 681 11.92 -7.89 -28.86
C ALA A 681 11.52 -9.36 -29.11
N ALA A 682 11.01 -10.05 -28.09
CA ALA A 682 10.49 -11.42 -28.22
C ALA A 682 9.23 -11.50 -29.10
N LEU A 683 8.27 -10.56 -28.91
CA LEU A 683 7.02 -10.50 -29.69
C LEU A 683 7.29 -10.16 -31.17
N GLY A 684 8.14 -9.16 -31.43
CA GLY A 684 8.50 -8.73 -32.78
C GLY A 684 9.59 -9.58 -33.44
N ARG A 685 10.23 -10.49 -32.69
CA ARG A 685 11.43 -11.24 -33.08
C ARG A 685 12.57 -10.34 -33.59
N ASP A 686 12.70 -9.13 -33.03
CA ASP A 686 13.75 -8.19 -33.39
C ASP A 686 15.09 -8.66 -32.83
N LYS A 687 15.99 -9.10 -33.72
CA LYS A 687 17.33 -9.57 -33.37
C LYS A 687 18.21 -8.46 -32.76
N LEU A 688 18.09 -7.21 -33.22
CA LEU A 688 18.92 -6.12 -32.72
C LEU A 688 18.45 -5.70 -31.33
N GLY A 689 17.14 -5.53 -31.16
CA GLY A 689 16.52 -5.34 -29.85
C GLY A 689 16.87 -6.46 -28.88
N ALA A 690 16.75 -7.73 -29.30
CA ALA A 690 17.04 -8.91 -28.48
C ALA A 690 18.49 -8.95 -27.96
N VAL A 691 19.48 -8.57 -28.78
CA VAL A 691 20.87 -8.42 -28.34
C VAL A 691 21.00 -7.29 -27.31
N ALA A 692 20.40 -6.14 -27.56
CA ALA A 692 20.48 -4.97 -26.67
C ALA A 692 19.83 -5.19 -25.29
N VAL A 693 18.95 -6.18 -25.15
CA VAL A 693 18.20 -6.48 -23.92
C VAL A 693 18.49 -7.87 -23.34
N ASN A 694 19.63 -8.46 -23.68
CA ASN A 694 20.13 -9.72 -23.10
C ASN A 694 19.25 -10.98 -23.35
N LEU A 695 18.49 -11.01 -24.46
CA LEU A 695 17.81 -12.23 -24.92
C LEU A 695 18.71 -13.12 -25.81
N VAL A 696 19.79 -12.55 -26.35
CA VAL A 696 20.87 -13.28 -27.01
C VAL A 696 22.06 -13.32 -26.06
N SER A 697 22.71 -14.48 -25.94
CA SER A 697 23.89 -14.67 -25.09
C SER A 697 25.04 -13.76 -25.50
N GLY A 698 25.72 -13.18 -24.52
CA GLY A 698 26.92 -12.36 -24.69
C GLY A 698 27.82 -12.47 -23.45
N GLU A 699 29.10 -12.11 -23.59
CA GLU A 699 30.12 -12.24 -22.53
C GLU A 699 29.91 -11.27 -21.35
N LYS A 700 29.27 -10.13 -21.62
CA LYS A 700 28.91 -9.10 -20.65
C LYS A 700 27.45 -8.70 -20.85
N PRO A 701 26.74 -8.25 -19.80
CA PRO A 701 25.39 -7.71 -19.95
C PRO A 701 25.42 -6.50 -20.90
N ALA A 702 24.56 -6.52 -21.92
CA ALA A 702 24.25 -5.35 -22.71
C ALA A 702 23.43 -4.35 -21.88
N ASP A 703 23.75 -3.07 -22.02
CA ASP A 703 23.00 -1.96 -21.45
C ASP A 703 22.38 -1.12 -22.57
N VAL A 704 21.09 -1.36 -22.82
CA VAL A 704 20.29 -0.62 -23.80
C VAL A 704 20.28 0.89 -23.55
N TYR A 705 20.40 1.34 -22.29
CA TYR A 705 20.40 2.77 -21.95
C TYR A 705 21.71 3.44 -22.35
N SER A 706 22.85 2.83 -22.01
CA SER A 706 24.16 3.31 -22.49
C SER A 706 24.28 3.25 -24.02
N GLY A 707 23.76 2.19 -24.66
CA GLY A 707 23.73 2.08 -26.12
C GLY A 707 22.92 3.20 -26.80
N ILE A 708 21.71 3.47 -26.30
CA ILE A 708 20.87 4.58 -26.80
C ILE A 708 21.55 5.93 -26.53
N ALA A 709 22.10 6.15 -25.34
CA ALA A 709 22.78 7.40 -24.99
C ALA A 709 23.97 7.69 -25.94
N ALA A 710 24.83 6.69 -26.19
CA ALA A 710 25.93 6.80 -27.14
C ALA A 710 25.45 7.15 -28.55
N ARG A 711 24.38 6.50 -29.03
CA ARG A 711 23.79 6.78 -30.35
C ARG A 711 23.17 8.18 -30.45
N VAL A 712 22.52 8.66 -29.39
CA VAL A 712 21.98 10.02 -29.32
C VAL A 712 23.11 11.06 -29.36
N VAL A 713 24.19 10.86 -28.60
CA VAL A 713 25.38 11.74 -28.63
C VAL A 713 26.01 11.78 -30.02
N GLU A 714 26.08 10.65 -30.73
CA GLU A 714 26.58 10.59 -32.11
C GLU A 714 25.70 11.39 -33.08
N ILE A 715 24.37 11.31 -32.95
CA ILE A 715 23.41 12.10 -33.74
C ILE A 715 23.58 13.59 -33.44
N MET A 716 23.60 13.97 -32.15
CA MET A 716 23.80 15.36 -31.71
C MET A 716 25.11 15.96 -32.23
N LYS A 717 26.21 15.20 -32.25
CA LYS A 717 27.49 15.63 -32.84
C LYS A 717 27.38 15.89 -34.34
N ARG A 718 26.65 15.04 -35.09
CA ARG A 718 26.40 15.25 -36.52
C ARG A 718 25.49 16.45 -36.78
N ASP A 719 24.46 16.67 -35.97
CA ASP A 719 23.59 17.84 -36.08
C ASP A 719 24.33 19.14 -35.71
N ALA A 720 25.20 19.13 -34.71
CA ALA A 720 26.04 20.26 -34.32
C ALA A 720 27.00 20.71 -35.44
N GLN A 721 27.43 19.80 -36.32
CA GLN A 721 28.31 20.11 -37.46
C GLN A 721 27.58 20.79 -38.63
N LYS A 722 26.24 20.81 -38.64
CA LYS A 722 25.46 21.51 -39.68
C LYS A 722 25.60 23.03 -39.57
N ASP A 723 25.22 23.71 -40.65
CA ASP A 723 25.17 25.17 -40.77
C ASP A 723 23.96 25.74 -39.98
N PRO A 724 24.16 26.52 -38.90
CA PRO A 724 23.08 27.10 -38.11
C PRO A 724 22.21 28.12 -38.87
N ALA A 725 22.70 28.66 -39.99
CA ALA A 725 21.91 29.53 -40.86
C ALA A 725 20.90 28.74 -41.72
N LYS A 726 21.03 27.41 -41.82
CA LYS A 726 20.18 26.51 -42.61
C LYS A 726 19.40 25.50 -41.78
N ASP A 727 19.94 25.10 -40.62
CA ASP A 727 19.29 24.20 -39.67
C ASP A 727 19.26 24.85 -38.27
N ALA A 728 18.08 25.28 -37.83
CA ALA A 728 17.89 25.95 -36.54
C ALA A 728 18.20 25.06 -35.33
N ASP A 729 18.14 23.73 -35.48
CA ASP A 729 18.49 22.79 -34.41
C ASP A 729 20.00 22.55 -34.31
N ALA A 730 20.81 22.94 -35.31
CA ALA A 730 22.27 22.85 -35.25
C ALA A 730 22.87 23.72 -34.11
N ALA A 731 22.32 24.92 -33.89
CA ALA A 731 22.72 25.80 -32.78
C ALA A 731 22.40 25.18 -31.41
N ARG A 732 21.24 24.51 -31.29
CA ARG A 732 20.83 23.80 -30.08
C ARG A 732 21.69 22.55 -29.85
N ALA A 733 21.99 21.81 -30.92
CA ALA A 733 22.83 20.62 -30.87
C ALA A 733 24.25 20.94 -30.38
N ARG A 734 24.87 22.04 -30.85
CA ARG A 734 26.17 22.53 -30.32
C ARG A 734 26.12 22.74 -28.80
N LEU A 735 25.18 23.57 -28.35
CA LEU A 735 25.03 23.90 -26.92
C LEU A 735 24.77 22.67 -26.04
N LEU A 736 23.99 21.70 -26.53
CA LEU A 736 23.74 20.44 -25.81
C LEU A 736 24.94 19.48 -25.84
N VAL A 737 25.70 19.41 -26.93
CA VAL A 737 26.93 18.60 -27.01
C VAL A 737 27.98 19.11 -26.02
N ASP A 738 28.19 20.44 -25.95
CA ASP A 738 29.16 21.05 -25.05
C ASP A 738 28.81 20.76 -23.58
N GLN A 739 27.52 20.86 -23.21
CA GLN A 739 27.04 20.51 -21.87
C GLN A 739 27.24 19.01 -21.55
N VAL A 740 26.89 18.11 -22.47
CA VAL A 740 27.03 16.66 -22.25
C VAL A 740 28.50 16.24 -22.12
N LEU A 741 29.40 16.84 -22.92
CA LEU A 741 30.84 16.57 -22.82
C LEU A 741 31.42 17.08 -21.49
N PHE A 742 31.05 18.29 -21.07
CA PHE A 742 31.47 18.88 -19.79
C PHE A 742 31.08 18.01 -18.58
N PHE A 743 29.86 17.47 -18.57
CA PHE A 743 29.42 16.55 -17.51
C PHE A 743 30.14 15.19 -17.57
N SER A 744 30.54 14.69 -18.75
CA SER A 744 31.28 13.43 -18.88
C SER A 744 32.75 13.48 -18.45
N GLN A 745 33.30 14.68 -18.26
CA GLN A 745 34.64 14.90 -17.69
C GLN A 745 34.61 15.24 -16.19
N SER A 746 33.40 15.39 -15.62
CA SER A 746 33.16 15.76 -14.22
C SER A 746 32.58 14.60 -13.37
N LEU A 747 32.56 13.39 -13.94
CA LEU A 747 32.12 12.11 -13.38
C LEU A 747 33.25 11.09 -13.53
#